data_AF-A0A1A0ILA5-F1
#
_entry.id   AF-A0A1A0ILA5-F1
#
_cell.length_a   1.000
_cell.length_b   1.000
_cell.length_c   1.000
_cell.angle_alpha   90.00
_cell.angle_beta   90.00
_cell.angle_gamma   90.00
#
_symmetry.space_group_name_H-M   'P 1'
#
loop_
_entity.id
_entity.type
_entity.pdbx_description
1 polymer ?
#
loop_
_entity_poly.entity_id
_entity_poly.type
_entity_poly.pdbx_seq_one_letter_code
_entity_poly.pdbx_strand_id
1 'polypeptide(L)'
;MAESVGVTVVELVTSLVDDGTWQSWDEAPSYVALDRDYAAALGRARKRTGTDESVITGVGVISGAPIVLVVSEFGFLGGSIGRAAGERVVNAVRRATRERLPVLALPASGGTRMQEGTAAFLQMASIAEVVGSHRRAGLPYLVYLRNPTTGGVFASWGSLGHITWAEPGALIGFLGPRVYEGLHHKPFPDGVQVSENLAAHGIIDAIVPLGELPGRVAEVVALLGEPADLPVEASSPLVDAPSLPVDASSSSVELVETSSPPVETSSPPVETSSPPVDASSPPVDDPSPPVDDPSPPVDAPSPLVELVETWPSVLATRAAGRRGLRALLLDSGTAVIHDTGPIVLALSRFGQTTAVVIGQDRAVQADGRLIGPADLRVARRGLALATELRLPVVTVIDTPGADLSVDAEEGGLAREIALCLADLIAVPRPTVSVLLGEGAGGAALALFPTDRRLAAHDAWLSPLPPEGASVIVHRDTEHAPELAAAQGIAATDLAAHGEIDEIVRWGADAAGDLRASIGRVLAGLMPDHQRRVRHSADKRGRRILAVGAIIRDDDGRFLLVQRLRDPQAGRWTVPGGKVDPVDAVGPYGPRDDADTLVAAVIREIAEETGLDVEVGAKAWVVDIPDGRGGVFEIHDYVAVAVGGTVRAADDAADAGWFTVDEMRALPLTEGLLEHLTAGGFVE
;
A
#
# COMPACT_ATOMS: atom_id res chain seq x y z
N MET A 1 27.94 24.23 -35.29
CA MET A 1 27.02 24.21 -34.15
C MET A 1 26.45 25.61 -34.02
N ALA A 2 25.22 25.84 -34.47
CA ALA A 2 24.57 27.13 -34.30
C ALA A 2 24.41 27.36 -32.79
N GLU A 3 24.93 28.47 -32.28
CA GLU A 3 24.60 28.95 -30.94
C GLU A 3 23.09 29.20 -30.91
N SER A 4 22.32 28.27 -30.34
CA SER A 4 20.98 28.62 -29.88
C SER A 4 21.18 29.69 -28.83
N VAL A 5 20.60 30.86 -29.05
CA VAL A 5 20.50 31.90 -28.04
C VAL A 5 19.67 31.28 -26.92
N GLY A 6 20.36 30.70 -25.93
CA GLY A 6 19.75 30.01 -24.82
C GLY A 6 18.95 31.00 -24.00
N VAL A 7 17.71 30.63 -23.67
CA VAL A 7 16.87 31.32 -22.69
C VAL A 7 17.71 31.51 -21.42
N THR A 8 17.84 32.74 -20.95
CA THR A 8 18.56 33.03 -19.69
C THR A 8 17.83 32.37 -18.52
N VAL A 9 18.52 32.10 -17.42
CA VAL A 9 17.86 31.52 -16.24
C VAL A 9 16.72 32.41 -15.70
N VAL A 10 16.80 33.74 -15.89
CA VAL A 10 15.77 34.69 -15.47
C VAL A 10 14.52 34.56 -16.35
N GLU A 11 14.69 34.47 -17.67
CA GLU A 11 13.59 34.22 -18.61
C GLU A 11 12.94 32.85 -18.35
N LEU A 12 13.76 31.83 -18.05
CA LEU A 12 13.28 30.51 -17.65
C LEU A 12 12.38 30.59 -16.41
N VAL A 13 12.86 31.21 -15.33
CA VAL A 13 12.07 31.35 -14.10
C VAL A 13 10.77 32.10 -14.37
N THR A 14 10.84 33.21 -15.11
CA THR A 14 9.67 34.01 -15.47
C THR A 14 8.65 33.22 -16.30
N SER A 15 9.10 32.26 -17.12
CA SER A 15 8.20 31.38 -17.89
C SER A 15 7.53 30.28 -17.07
N LEU A 16 8.06 29.98 -15.89
CA LEU A 16 7.57 28.90 -15.03
C LEU A 16 6.58 29.39 -13.97
N VAL A 17 6.81 30.60 -13.44
CA VAL A 17 5.98 31.18 -12.38
C VAL A 17 4.90 32.10 -12.93
N ASP A 18 3.84 32.27 -12.16
CA ASP A 18 2.77 33.22 -12.43
C ASP A 18 3.33 34.66 -12.46
N ASP A 19 2.78 35.49 -13.35
CA ASP A 19 3.28 36.84 -13.62
C ASP A 19 3.45 37.69 -12.35
N GLY A 20 4.65 38.24 -12.16
CA GLY A 20 4.96 39.14 -11.04
C GLY A 20 5.12 38.47 -9.68
N THR A 21 5.12 37.13 -9.61
CA THR A 21 5.22 36.40 -8.33
C THR A 21 6.65 36.03 -7.93
N TRP A 22 7.61 36.10 -8.85
CA TRP A 22 9.00 35.78 -8.55
C TRP A 22 9.63 36.76 -7.56
N GLN A 23 10.15 36.21 -6.46
CA GLN A 23 10.95 36.92 -5.48
C GLN A 23 12.26 36.17 -5.23
N SER A 24 13.37 36.76 -5.68
CA SER A 24 14.71 36.22 -5.41
C SER A 24 15.02 36.24 -3.92
N TRP A 25 15.70 35.19 -3.46
CA TRP A 25 16.27 35.05 -2.12
C TRP A 25 17.80 35.17 -2.13
N ASP A 26 18.38 35.51 -3.27
CA ASP A 26 19.82 35.52 -3.44
C ASP A 26 20.44 36.73 -2.75
N GLU A 27 21.46 36.47 -1.95
CA GLU A 27 22.36 37.48 -1.43
C GLU A 27 23.67 37.49 -2.23
N ALA A 28 24.39 38.62 -2.17
CA ALA A 28 25.65 38.77 -2.88
C ALA A 28 26.65 37.67 -2.47
N PRO A 29 27.25 36.93 -3.43
CA PRO A 29 28.11 35.80 -3.13
C PRO A 29 29.43 36.27 -2.50
N SER A 30 29.83 35.59 -1.42
CA SER A 30 31.12 35.84 -0.76
C SER A 30 32.18 34.91 -1.32
N TYR A 31 33.23 35.48 -1.92
CA TYR A 31 34.41 34.74 -2.37
C TYR A 31 35.62 35.11 -1.51
N VAL A 32 36.34 34.09 -1.04
CA VAL A 32 37.57 34.28 -0.25
C VAL A 32 38.79 34.04 -1.15
N ALA A 33 39.72 34.99 -1.16
CA ALA A 33 41.06 34.87 -1.76
C ALA A 33 41.07 34.34 -3.23
N LEU A 34 40.41 35.07 -4.13
CA LEU A 34 40.44 34.77 -5.57
C LEU A 34 41.78 35.15 -6.20
N ASP A 35 42.37 34.24 -6.98
CA ASP A 35 43.42 34.62 -7.92
C ASP A 35 42.86 35.52 -9.05
N ARG A 36 43.75 36.20 -9.78
CA ARG A 36 43.34 37.17 -10.81
C ARG A 36 42.60 36.53 -11.98
N ASP A 37 43.00 35.32 -12.37
CA ASP A 37 42.44 34.65 -13.55
C ASP A 37 41.04 34.13 -13.25
N TYR A 38 40.85 33.58 -12.06
CA TYR A 38 39.54 33.14 -11.58
C TYR A 38 38.60 34.33 -11.33
N ALA A 39 39.07 35.41 -10.71
CA ALA A 39 38.29 36.64 -10.56
C ALA A 39 37.85 37.21 -11.92
N ALA A 40 38.73 37.19 -12.92
CA ALA A 40 38.39 37.60 -14.28
C ALA A 40 37.39 36.65 -14.95
N ALA A 41 37.49 35.34 -14.70
CA ALA A 41 36.52 34.36 -15.19
C ALA A 41 35.13 34.57 -14.61
N LEU A 42 35.02 34.82 -13.29
CA LEU A 42 33.77 35.20 -12.63
C LEU A 42 33.21 36.50 -13.23
N GLY A 43 34.03 37.53 -13.41
CA GLY A 43 33.60 38.79 -14.02
C GLY A 43 33.04 38.62 -15.44
N ARG A 44 33.67 37.78 -16.27
CA ARG A 44 33.15 37.44 -17.61
C ARG A 44 31.83 36.66 -17.54
N ALA A 45 31.73 35.69 -16.63
CA ALA A 45 30.51 34.90 -16.43
C ALA A 45 29.32 35.78 -16.02
N ARG A 46 29.53 36.71 -15.06
CA ARG A 46 28.51 37.67 -14.63
C ARG A 46 28.01 38.56 -15.77
N LYS A 47 28.95 39.13 -16.54
CA LYS A 47 28.59 39.98 -17.68
C LYS A 47 27.81 39.21 -18.75
N ARG A 48 28.14 37.93 -18.97
CA ARG A 48 27.49 37.09 -19.98
C ARG A 48 26.08 36.68 -19.58
N THR A 49 25.88 36.32 -18.32
CA THR A 49 24.63 35.70 -17.83
C THR A 49 23.66 36.69 -17.21
N GLY A 50 24.16 37.83 -16.72
CA GLY A 50 23.37 38.74 -15.90
C GLY A 50 23.18 38.25 -14.45
N THR A 51 23.66 37.07 -14.09
CA THR A 51 23.63 36.56 -12.71
C THR A 51 24.97 36.77 -12.01
N ASP A 52 24.97 36.79 -10.68
CA ASP A 52 26.18 36.95 -9.87
C ASP A 52 26.86 35.61 -9.51
N GLU A 53 26.14 34.49 -9.67
CA GLU A 53 26.57 33.10 -9.46
C GLU A 53 25.82 32.11 -10.38
N SER A 54 26.25 30.84 -10.40
CA SER A 54 25.71 29.72 -11.19
C SER A 54 24.41 29.12 -10.71
N VAL A 55 23.90 29.55 -9.56
CA VAL A 55 22.60 29.17 -9.03
C VAL A 55 21.87 30.42 -8.59
N ILE A 56 20.61 30.53 -9.00
CA ILE A 56 19.66 31.50 -8.47
C ILE A 56 18.59 30.79 -7.68
N THR A 57 18.09 31.46 -6.64
CA THR A 57 17.10 30.92 -5.72
C THR A 57 16.04 31.95 -5.39
N GLY A 58 14.84 31.48 -5.08
CA GLY A 58 13.73 32.35 -4.75
C GLY A 58 12.43 31.59 -4.61
N VAL A 59 11.37 32.33 -4.36
CA VAL A 59 10.01 31.80 -4.30
C VAL A 59 9.19 32.40 -5.44
N GLY A 60 8.30 31.61 -6.00
CA GLY A 60 7.28 32.07 -6.93
C GLY A 60 5.99 31.28 -6.73
N VAL A 61 4.97 31.60 -7.51
CA VAL A 61 3.73 30.84 -7.55
C VAL A 61 3.68 30.10 -8.88
N ILE A 62 3.39 28.80 -8.86
CA ILE A 62 3.16 28.02 -10.09
C ILE A 62 1.72 27.54 -10.05
N SER A 63 0.87 28.06 -10.96
CA SER A 63 -0.55 27.69 -11.05
C SER A 63 -1.28 27.83 -9.70
N GLY A 64 -1.03 28.93 -8.99
CA GLY A 64 -1.64 29.21 -7.69
C GLY A 64 -0.96 28.58 -6.47
N ALA A 65 0.06 27.74 -6.61
CA ALA A 65 0.78 27.14 -5.48
C ALA A 65 2.16 27.81 -5.24
N PRO A 66 2.47 28.28 -4.01
CA PRO A 66 3.79 28.83 -3.71
C PRO A 66 4.85 27.72 -3.69
N ILE A 67 5.97 27.96 -4.36
CA ILE A 67 7.05 26.99 -4.51
C ILE A 67 8.41 27.68 -4.55
N VAL A 68 9.39 27.08 -3.89
CA VAL A 68 10.78 27.54 -3.91
C VAL A 68 11.47 26.94 -5.12
N LEU A 69 12.11 27.80 -5.92
CA LEU A 69 12.90 27.36 -7.07
C LEU A 69 14.40 27.43 -6.75
N VAL A 70 15.12 26.38 -7.11
CA VAL A 70 16.59 26.32 -7.09
C VAL A 70 17.06 26.03 -8.51
N VAL A 71 17.56 27.05 -9.22
CA VAL A 71 17.74 26.99 -10.68
C VAL A 71 19.19 27.25 -11.07
N SER A 72 19.78 26.35 -11.85
CA SER A 72 21.14 26.56 -12.37
C SER A 72 21.16 27.46 -13.61
N GLU A 73 22.22 28.28 -13.70
CA GLU A 73 22.60 29.05 -14.87
C GLU A 73 23.85 28.42 -15.51
N PHE A 74 23.65 27.57 -16.52
CA PHE A 74 24.73 26.85 -17.18
C PHE A 74 25.74 27.79 -17.87
N GLY A 75 25.28 28.96 -18.32
CA GLY A 75 26.12 30.03 -18.85
C GLY A 75 27.11 30.59 -17.83
N PHE A 76 26.94 30.33 -16.53
CA PHE A 76 27.86 30.76 -15.50
C PHE A 76 28.87 29.63 -15.19
N LEU A 77 30.03 29.68 -15.83
CA LEU A 77 31.11 28.69 -15.66
C LEU A 77 30.62 27.22 -15.77
N GLY A 78 29.74 26.94 -16.74
CA GLY A 78 29.19 25.61 -16.97
C GLY A 78 28.18 25.16 -15.90
N GLY A 79 27.55 26.11 -15.20
CA GLY A 79 26.64 25.82 -14.09
C GLY A 79 27.35 25.17 -12.89
N SER A 80 28.68 25.28 -12.82
CA SER A 80 29.47 24.55 -11.84
C SER A 80 29.18 25.01 -10.42
N ILE A 81 29.09 24.07 -9.47
CA ILE A 81 28.81 24.36 -8.07
C ILE A 81 30.12 24.64 -7.32
N GLY A 82 30.32 25.90 -6.96
CA GLY A 82 31.32 26.34 -5.98
C GLY A 82 30.72 26.46 -4.57
N ARG A 83 31.49 26.99 -3.63
CA ARG A 83 31.08 27.23 -2.25
C ARG A 83 29.88 28.17 -2.17
N ALA A 84 29.94 29.33 -2.83
CA ALA A 84 28.84 30.31 -2.80
C ALA A 84 27.55 29.76 -3.43
N ALA A 85 27.66 29.05 -4.56
CA ALA A 85 26.52 28.37 -5.18
C ALA A 85 25.93 27.28 -4.26
N GLY A 86 26.77 26.49 -3.60
CA GLY A 86 26.35 25.48 -2.63
C GLY A 86 25.65 26.08 -1.41
N GLU A 87 26.18 27.17 -0.86
CA GLU A 87 25.56 27.92 0.24
C GLU A 87 24.18 28.47 -0.15
N ARG A 88 24.00 28.95 -1.38
CA ARG A 88 22.66 29.36 -1.88
C ARG A 88 21.67 28.22 -1.86
N VAL A 89 22.04 27.07 -2.41
CA VAL A 89 21.17 25.87 -2.39
C VAL A 89 20.83 25.49 -0.95
N VAL A 90 21.83 25.45 -0.07
CA VAL A 90 21.65 25.10 1.35
C VAL A 90 20.69 26.06 2.05
N ASN A 91 20.89 27.37 1.86
CA ASN A 91 20.07 28.40 2.50
C ASN A 91 18.64 28.39 1.96
N ALA A 92 18.45 28.24 0.65
CA ALA A 92 17.13 28.19 0.02
C ALA A 92 16.33 26.97 0.50
N VAL A 93 16.91 25.76 0.47
CA VAL A 93 16.22 24.54 0.93
C VAL A 93 15.93 24.61 2.43
N ARG A 94 16.87 25.08 3.25
CA ARG A 94 16.65 25.25 4.69
C ARG A 94 15.54 26.25 4.99
N ARG A 95 15.48 27.34 4.22
CA ARG A 95 14.40 28.33 4.32
C ARG A 95 13.06 27.74 3.86
N ALA A 96 13.03 27.02 2.75
CA ALA A 96 11.83 26.32 2.27
C ALA A 96 11.28 25.34 3.33
N THR A 97 12.16 24.57 3.98
CA THR A 97 11.77 23.66 5.08
C THR A 97 11.13 24.41 6.25
N ARG A 98 11.72 25.54 6.66
CA ARG A 98 11.20 26.37 7.75
C ARG A 98 9.87 27.04 7.39
N GLU A 99 9.71 27.45 6.15
CA GLU A 99 8.48 28.06 5.63
C GLU A 99 7.46 26.99 5.16
N ARG A 100 7.77 25.70 5.29
CA ARG A 100 6.95 24.55 4.84
C ARG A 100 6.53 24.63 3.37
N LEU A 101 7.36 25.21 2.53
CA LEU A 101 7.12 25.36 1.09
C LEU A 101 7.71 24.17 0.31
N PRO A 102 7.04 23.67 -0.73
CA PRO A 102 7.65 22.71 -1.65
C PRO A 102 8.86 23.33 -2.37
N VAL A 103 9.78 22.48 -2.81
CA VAL A 103 10.97 22.89 -3.59
C VAL A 103 10.93 22.23 -4.96
N LEU A 104 11.21 23.02 -6.01
CA LEU A 104 11.53 22.52 -7.34
C LEU A 104 12.97 22.90 -7.70
N ALA A 105 13.81 21.87 -7.83
CA ALA A 105 15.20 22.00 -8.27
C ALA A 105 15.30 21.82 -9.78
N LEU A 106 15.95 22.75 -10.48
CA LEU A 106 16.16 22.73 -11.92
C LEU A 106 17.66 22.78 -12.26
N PRO A 107 18.44 21.72 -11.96
CA PRO A 107 19.86 21.69 -12.21
C PRO A 107 20.19 21.70 -13.71
N ALA A 108 21.29 22.38 -14.05
CA ALA A 108 21.96 22.37 -15.35
C ALA A 108 23.45 22.65 -15.09
N SER A 109 24.28 21.61 -15.05
CA SER A 109 25.65 21.70 -14.57
C SER A 109 26.60 20.66 -15.17
N GLY A 110 27.85 21.10 -15.36
CA GLY A 110 29.00 20.24 -15.59
C GLY A 110 29.59 19.61 -14.32
N GLY A 111 29.04 19.91 -13.13
CA GLY A 111 29.45 19.34 -11.85
C GLY A 111 30.11 20.35 -10.90
N THR A 112 31.09 19.89 -10.12
CA THR A 112 31.78 20.71 -9.12
C THR A 112 32.68 21.77 -9.76
N ARG A 113 32.79 22.94 -9.14
CA ARG A 113 33.68 24.02 -9.60
C ARG A 113 35.15 23.71 -9.30
N MET A 114 35.88 23.28 -10.32
CA MET A 114 37.29 22.86 -10.19
C MET A 114 38.23 23.97 -9.71
N GLN A 115 37.92 25.24 -9.97
CA GLN A 115 38.70 26.39 -9.49
C GLN A 115 38.71 26.51 -7.96
N GLU A 116 37.71 25.94 -7.28
CA GLU A 116 37.56 25.99 -5.81
C GLU A 116 37.90 24.64 -5.14
N GLY A 117 38.25 23.63 -5.93
CA GLY A 117 38.79 22.34 -5.48
C GLY A 117 37.88 21.59 -4.49
N THR A 118 38.50 20.99 -3.48
CA THR A 118 37.82 20.10 -2.51
C THR A 118 36.73 20.83 -1.71
N ALA A 119 36.89 22.12 -1.43
CA ALA A 119 35.90 22.88 -0.68
C ALA A 119 34.56 22.97 -1.43
N ALA A 120 34.59 23.13 -2.75
CA ALA A 120 33.40 23.07 -3.59
C ALA A 120 32.82 21.64 -3.68
N PHE A 121 33.68 20.62 -3.72
CA PHE A 121 33.23 19.23 -3.73
C PHE A 121 32.44 18.86 -2.46
N LEU A 122 32.93 19.27 -1.28
CA LEU A 122 32.27 19.00 0.01
C LEU A 122 30.90 19.68 0.17
N GLN A 123 30.55 20.65 -0.67
CA GLN A 123 29.20 21.23 -0.66
C GLN A 123 28.12 20.19 -0.94
N MET A 124 28.43 19.14 -1.72
CA MET A 124 27.49 18.05 -2.00
C MET A 124 26.91 17.43 -0.72
N ALA A 125 27.73 17.24 0.31
CA ALA A 125 27.31 16.69 1.58
C ALA A 125 26.36 17.64 2.34
N SER A 126 26.67 18.94 2.34
CA SER A 126 25.83 19.96 2.99
C SER A 126 24.48 20.10 2.29
N ILE A 127 24.46 20.02 0.96
CA ILE A 127 23.23 20.06 0.18
C ILE A 127 22.39 18.80 0.42
N ALA A 128 23.02 17.61 0.39
CA ALA A 128 22.32 16.36 0.64
C ALA A 128 21.67 16.31 2.03
N GLU A 129 22.34 16.85 3.06
CA GLU A 129 21.78 16.97 4.41
C GLU A 129 20.49 17.79 4.42
N VAL A 130 20.49 19.01 3.87
CA VAL A 130 19.30 19.86 3.92
C VAL A 130 18.15 19.32 3.07
N VAL A 131 18.44 18.69 1.93
CA VAL A 131 17.41 18.04 1.10
C VAL A 131 16.83 16.84 1.85
N GLY A 132 17.66 16.01 2.47
CA GLY A 132 17.19 14.90 3.31
C GLY A 132 16.35 15.39 4.49
N SER A 133 16.74 16.48 5.14
CA SER A 133 15.97 17.12 6.21
C SER A 133 14.62 17.68 5.72
N HIS A 134 14.58 18.26 4.51
CA HIS A 134 13.33 18.71 3.87
C HIS A 134 12.36 17.55 3.61
N ARG A 135 12.86 16.45 3.02
CA ARG A 135 12.05 15.26 2.72
C ARG A 135 11.53 14.57 3.99
N ARG A 136 12.38 14.42 5.02
CA ARG A 136 11.97 13.88 6.34
C ARG A 136 10.90 14.74 7.04
N ALA A 137 10.84 16.04 6.75
CA ALA A 137 9.77 16.91 7.23
C ALA A 137 8.43 16.67 6.51
N GLY A 138 8.38 15.78 5.52
CA GLY A 138 7.20 15.48 4.71
C GLY A 138 6.92 16.52 3.63
N LEU A 139 7.92 17.34 3.27
CA LEU A 139 7.75 18.43 2.32
C LEU A 139 8.20 18.03 0.91
N PRO A 140 7.44 18.36 -0.15
CA PRO A 140 7.77 17.93 -1.51
C PRO A 140 9.08 18.55 -2.02
N TYR A 141 10.07 17.70 -2.33
CA TYR A 141 11.26 18.06 -3.09
C TYR A 141 11.17 17.46 -4.49
N LEU A 142 10.91 18.29 -5.49
CA LEU A 142 10.75 17.92 -6.90
C LEU A 142 12.03 18.29 -7.68
N VAL A 143 12.37 17.51 -8.70
CA VAL A 143 13.53 17.79 -9.56
C VAL A 143 13.12 17.78 -11.03
N TYR A 144 13.64 18.74 -11.78
CA TYR A 144 13.58 18.79 -13.24
C TYR A 144 15.01 18.89 -13.81
N LEU A 145 15.55 17.79 -14.30
CA LEU A 145 16.89 17.69 -14.85
C LEU A 145 16.96 18.35 -16.24
N ARG A 146 17.74 19.42 -16.36
CA ARG A 146 17.96 20.13 -17.63
C ARG A 146 19.26 19.69 -18.31
N ASN A 147 19.38 20.03 -19.59
CA ASN A 147 20.57 19.73 -20.36
C ASN A 147 21.73 20.74 -20.11
N PRO A 148 22.94 20.28 -19.76
CA PRO A 148 23.29 18.97 -19.21
C PRO A 148 23.21 18.95 -17.68
N THR A 149 23.01 17.79 -17.06
CA THR A 149 23.14 17.61 -15.60
C THR A 149 24.09 16.45 -15.29
N THR A 150 25.30 16.77 -14.84
CA THR A 150 26.37 15.78 -14.65
C THR A 150 27.12 15.91 -13.33
N GLY A 151 27.94 14.91 -13.01
CA GLY A 151 28.91 14.99 -11.91
C GLY A 151 28.25 15.05 -10.54
N GLY A 152 28.88 15.82 -9.65
CA GLY A 152 28.44 16.01 -8.28
C GLY A 152 27.03 16.59 -8.14
N VAL A 153 26.52 17.30 -9.16
CA VAL A 153 25.14 17.82 -9.15
C VAL A 153 24.14 16.70 -9.34
N PHE A 154 24.34 15.84 -10.34
CA PHE A 154 23.52 14.66 -10.52
C PHE A 154 23.64 13.73 -9.30
N ALA A 155 24.85 13.50 -8.79
CA ALA A 155 25.11 12.67 -7.60
C ALA A 155 24.74 13.32 -6.25
N SER A 156 24.02 14.45 -6.25
CA SER A 156 23.49 15.07 -5.03
C SER A 156 22.06 15.57 -5.28
N TRP A 157 21.81 16.88 -5.23
CA TRP A 157 20.47 17.46 -5.25
C TRP A 157 19.68 17.24 -6.54
N GLY A 158 20.32 16.81 -7.63
CA GLY A 158 19.65 16.38 -8.85
C GLY A 158 19.04 14.97 -8.79
N SER A 159 19.48 14.09 -7.87
CA SER A 159 18.92 12.73 -7.76
C SER A 159 18.12 12.49 -6.48
N LEU A 160 17.97 13.50 -5.64
CA LEU A 160 17.28 13.40 -4.35
C LEU A 160 15.79 13.79 -4.43
N GLY A 161 15.23 13.89 -5.65
CA GLY A 161 13.81 14.15 -5.89
C GLY A 161 12.91 13.07 -5.28
N HIS A 162 11.79 13.47 -4.68
CA HIS A 162 10.63 12.59 -4.54
C HIS A 162 10.12 12.17 -5.93
N ILE A 163 10.09 13.14 -6.84
CA ILE A 163 9.77 12.98 -8.26
C ILE A 163 10.83 13.71 -9.06
N THR A 164 11.38 13.03 -10.08
CA THR A 164 12.47 13.50 -10.92
C THR A 164 12.06 13.44 -12.39
N TRP A 165 11.75 14.60 -12.97
CA TRP A 165 11.51 14.75 -14.40
C TRP A 165 12.79 15.16 -15.12
N ALA A 166 12.81 14.99 -16.43
CA ALA A 166 13.89 15.49 -17.28
C ALA A 166 13.38 16.13 -18.57
N GLU A 167 14.14 17.10 -19.05
CA GLU A 167 13.99 17.70 -20.37
C GLU A 167 14.26 16.65 -21.47
N PRO A 168 13.48 16.63 -22.57
CA PRO A 168 13.70 15.71 -23.70
C PRO A 168 15.12 15.82 -24.28
N GLY A 169 15.75 14.68 -24.56
CA GLY A 169 17.09 14.59 -25.12
C GLY A 169 18.22 15.15 -24.23
N ALA A 170 17.98 15.39 -22.94
CA ALA A 170 18.98 15.98 -22.06
C ALA A 170 20.15 15.02 -21.77
N LEU A 171 21.37 15.57 -21.75
CA LEU A 171 22.56 14.84 -21.32
C LEU A 171 22.61 14.77 -19.78
N ILE A 172 22.41 13.58 -19.23
CA ILE A 172 22.36 13.32 -17.79
C ILE A 172 23.25 12.12 -17.45
N GLY A 173 24.17 12.30 -16.50
CA GLY A 173 25.00 11.18 -16.08
C GLY A 173 26.09 11.53 -15.08
N PHE A 174 26.69 10.51 -14.48
CA PHE A 174 27.71 10.71 -13.43
C PHE A 174 28.96 11.41 -13.96
N LEU A 175 29.50 11.02 -15.11
CA LEU A 175 30.67 11.62 -15.72
C LEU A 175 30.34 12.10 -17.14
N GLY A 176 30.60 13.38 -17.44
CA GLY A 176 30.32 13.91 -18.78
C GLY A 176 31.16 13.22 -19.87
N PRO A 177 30.61 13.03 -21.10
CA PRO A 177 31.28 12.32 -22.20
C PRO A 177 32.68 12.88 -22.52
N ARG A 178 32.82 14.21 -22.51
CA ARG A 178 34.11 14.88 -22.77
C ARG A 178 35.20 14.50 -21.78
N VAL A 179 34.84 14.29 -20.52
CA VAL A 179 35.82 13.91 -19.48
C VAL A 179 36.22 12.45 -19.66
N TYR A 180 35.25 11.57 -19.93
CA TYR A 180 35.52 10.17 -20.24
C TYR A 180 36.46 10.03 -21.44
N GLU A 181 36.15 10.71 -22.55
CA GLU A 181 36.95 10.69 -23.77
C GLU A 181 38.37 11.22 -23.54
N GLY A 182 38.49 12.29 -22.75
CA GLY A 182 39.79 12.86 -22.39
C GLY A 182 40.66 11.91 -21.56
N LEU A 183 40.06 11.13 -20.65
CA LEU A 183 40.78 10.20 -19.77
C LEU A 183 41.08 8.85 -20.43
N HIS A 184 40.13 8.32 -21.20
CA HIS A 184 40.21 6.98 -21.76
C HIS A 184 40.65 6.93 -23.22
N HIS A 185 40.70 8.09 -23.89
CA HIS A 185 41.01 8.20 -25.33
C HIS A 185 40.14 7.29 -26.20
N LYS A 186 38.88 7.10 -25.80
CA LYS A 186 37.87 6.28 -26.47
C LYS A 186 36.56 7.07 -26.54
N PRO A 187 35.77 6.92 -27.61
CA PRO A 187 34.48 7.59 -27.71
C PRO A 187 33.56 7.14 -26.56
N PHE A 188 32.75 8.06 -26.05
CA PHE A 188 31.69 7.70 -25.12
C PHE A 188 30.55 7.01 -25.88
N PRO A 189 29.96 5.91 -25.37
CA PRO A 189 28.86 5.24 -26.05
C PRO A 189 27.63 6.17 -26.20
N ASP A 190 27.08 6.22 -27.40
CA ASP A 190 25.90 7.03 -27.71
C ASP A 190 24.65 6.53 -26.96
N GLY A 191 23.75 7.45 -26.62
CA GLY A 191 22.43 7.13 -26.03
C GLY A 191 22.43 6.78 -24.54
N VAL A 192 23.56 6.38 -23.95
CA VAL A 192 23.61 5.92 -22.55
C VAL A 192 23.20 7.01 -21.55
N GLN A 193 23.65 8.24 -21.76
CA GLN A 193 23.42 9.39 -20.87
C GLN A 193 22.33 10.33 -21.37
N VAL A 194 21.36 9.80 -22.13
CA VAL A 194 20.24 10.60 -22.65
C VAL A 194 19.02 10.32 -21.77
N SER A 195 18.27 11.37 -21.43
CA SER A 195 17.11 11.34 -20.52
C SER A 195 16.15 10.17 -20.77
N GLU A 196 15.81 9.88 -22.02
CA GLU A 196 14.90 8.80 -22.44
C GLU A 196 15.44 7.43 -22.05
N ASN A 197 16.75 7.22 -22.21
CA ASN A 197 17.40 5.98 -21.78
C ASN A 197 17.33 5.83 -20.26
N LEU A 198 17.56 6.91 -19.50
CA LEU A 198 17.50 6.89 -18.04
C LEU A 198 16.07 6.64 -17.53
N ALA A 199 15.05 7.20 -18.21
CA ALA A 199 13.64 6.93 -17.90
C ALA A 199 13.25 5.47 -18.19
N ALA A 200 13.76 4.88 -19.28
CA ALA A 200 13.54 3.47 -19.61
C ALA A 200 14.15 2.49 -18.59
N HIS A 201 15.17 2.94 -17.83
CA HIS A 201 15.81 2.19 -16.75
C HIS A 201 15.28 2.57 -15.35
N GLY A 202 14.24 3.40 -15.25
CA GLY A 202 13.64 3.81 -13.98
C GLY A 202 14.51 4.74 -13.12
N ILE A 203 15.55 5.35 -13.70
CA ILE A 203 16.41 6.33 -13.00
C ILE A 203 15.73 7.70 -12.94
N ILE A 204 14.92 8.01 -13.96
CA ILE A 204 14.12 9.23 -14.08
C ILE A 204 12.64 8.81 -14.18
N ASP A 205 11.75 9.60 -13.59
CA ASP A 205 10.33 9.30 -13.52
C ASP A 205 9.64 9.43 -14.88
N ALA A 206 9.80 10.59 -15.52
CA ALA A 206 9.23 10.86 -16.82
C ALA A 206 10.01 11.94 -17.58
N ILE A 207 9.83 11.93 -18.89
CA ILE A 207 10.29 12.98 -19.78
C ILE A 207 9.19 14.02 -19.90
N VAL A 208 9.49 15.26 -19.56
CA VAL A 208 8.51 16.35 -19.52
C VAL A 208 9.08 17.53 -20.32
N PRO A 209 8.46 17.95 -21.44
CA PRO A 209 8.82 19.18 -22.09
C PRO A 209 8.66 20.38 -21.15
N LEU A 210 9.57 21.36 -21.22
CA LEU A 210 9.57 22.49 -20.29
C LEU A 210 8.23 23.25 -20.22
N GLY A 211 7.52 23.38 -21.35
CA GLY A 211 6.21 24.04 -21.41
C GLY A 211 5.08 23.30 -20.67
N GLU A 212 5.26 22.00 -20.39
CA GLU A 212 4.29 21.18 -19.64
C GLU A 212 4.63 21.13 -18.14
N LEU A 213 5.84 21.53 -17.75
CA LEU A 213 6.33 21.45 -16.38
C LEU A 213 5.44 22.19 -15.36
N PRO A 214 4.96 23.43 -15.62
CA PRO A 214 4.06 24.11 -14.68
C PRO A 214 2.79 23.30 -14.37
N GLY A 215 2.19 22.68 -15.38
CA GLY A 215 1.01 21.84 -15.23
C GLY A 215 1.28 20.59 -14.38
N ARG A 216 2.43 19.92 -14.61
CA ARG A 216 2.85 18.75 -13.82
C ARG A 216 3.12 19.08 -12.36
N VAL A 217 3.79 20.20 -12.11
CA VAL A 217 4.04 20.69 -10.74
C VAL A 217 2.71 20.99 -10.05
N ALA A 218 1.80 21.68 -10.73
CA ALA A 218 0.48 22.02 -10.18
C ALA A 218 -0.32 20.76 -9.81
N GLU A 219 -0.35 19.76 -10.69
CA GLU A 219 -1.04 18.49 -10.50
C GLU A 219 -0.55 17.75 -9.24
N VAL A 220 0.78 17.62 -9.10
CA VAL A 220 1.41 16.97 -7.95
C VAL A 220 1.15 17.77 -6.66
N VAL A 221 1.42 19.07 -6.66
CA VAL A 221 1.27 19.91 -5.46
C VAL A 221 -0.19 19.94 -4.98
N ALA A 222 -1.15 20.00 -5.90
CA ALA A 222 -2.58 19.95 -5.57
C ALA A 222 -3.03 18.60 -4.96
N LEU A 223 -2.36 17.49 -5.30
CA LEU A 223 -2.65 16.18 -4.70
C LEU A 223 -2.02 16.04 -3.31
N LEU A 224 -0.86 16.62 -3.09
CA LEU A 224 -0.16 16.58 -1.81
C LEU A 224 -0.79 17.52 -0.76
N GLY A 225 -1.57 18.52 -1.19
CA GLY A 225 -2.31 19.43 -0.31
C GLY A 225 -1.39 20.31 0.53
N GLU A 226 -1.97 21.01 1.52
CA GLU A 226 -1.15 21.68 2.54
C GLU A 226 -0.52 20.63 3.48
N PRO A 227 0.76 20.77 3.85
CA PRO A 227 1.43 19.82 4.72
C PRO A 227 0.70 19.68 6.06
N ALA A 228 0.02 18.55 6.29
CA ALA A 228 -0.72 18.30 7.53
C ALA A 228 0.13 18.63 8.77
N ASP A 229 -0.38 19.52 9.62
CA ASP A 229 0.20 19.86 10.92
C ASP A 229 0.01 18.68 11.88
N LEU A 230 0.88 17.68 11.73
CA LEU A 230 1.09 16.67 12.74
C LEU A 230 2.43 16.96 13.42
N PRO A 231 2.51 16.84 14.76
CA PRO A 231 3.75 17.08 15.48
C PRO A 231 4.87 16.29 14.82
N VAL A 232 5.94 16.99 14.44
CA VAL A 232 7.20 16.32 14.09
C VAL A 232 7.63 15.64 15.38
N GLU A 233 7.39 14.33 15.51
CA GLU A 233 8.10 13.54 16.51
C GLU A 233 9.58 13.77 16.24
N ALA A 234 10.23 14.45 17.18
CA ALA A 234 11.68 14.58 17.18
C ALA A 234 12.22 13.16 17.10
N SER A 235 12.89 12.84 16.00
CA SER A 235 13.54 11.55 15.84
C SER A 235 14.36 11.27 17.08
N SER A 236 14.02 10.19 17.80
CA SER A 236 14.90 9.63 18.82
C SER A 236 16.28 9.45 18.17
N PRO A 237 17.39 9.90 18.79
CA PRO A 237 18.70 9.73 18.20
C PRO A 237 18.90 8.25 17.90
N LEU A 238 19.42 7.99 16.69
CA LEU A 238 19.85 6.67 16.25
C LEU A 238 20.55 5.96 17.41
N VAL A 239 20.08 4.74 17.69
CA VAL A 239 20.69 3.79 18.62
C VAL A 239 22.21 3.88 18.47
N ASP A 240 22.90 4.21 19.57
CA ASP A 240 24.36 4.23 19.65
C ASP A 240 24.90 2.93 19.04
N ALA A 241 25.54 3.06 17.88
CA ALA A 241 26.41 2.01 17.40
C ALA A 241 27.50 1.84 18.48
N PRO A 242 27.81 0.61 18.93
CA PRO A 242 28.85 0.41 19.92
C PRO A 242 30.16 0.96 19.34
N SER A 243 30.67 2.02 19.97
CA SER A 243 31.96 2.61 19.65
C SER A 243 33.04 1.55 19.89
N LEU A 244 33.55 0.96 18.81
CA LEU A 244 34.75 0.14 18.88
C LEU A 244 35.93 1.06 19.24
N PRO A 245 36.75 0.71 20.25
CA PRO A 245 37.95 1.46 20.56
C PRO A 245 38.93 1.29 19.39
N VAL A 246 39.25 2.40 18.73
CA VAL A 246 40.36 2.46 17.77
C VAL A 246 41.63 2.63 18.59
N ASP A 247 42.37 1.54 18.79
CA ASP A 247 43.74 1.61 19.28
C ASP A 247 44.69 1.27 18.13
N ALA A 248 45.52 2.25 17.78
CA ALA A 248 46.46 2.16 16.69
C ALA A 248 47.75 1.50 17.19
N SER A 249 48.05 0.28 16.76
CA SER A 249 49.43 -0.16 16.57
C SER A 249 49.54 -1.35 15.61
N SER A 250 50.61 -1.30 14.83
CA SER A 250 51.01 -2.22 13.76
C SER A 250 51.28 -3.65 14.21
N SER A 251 50.92 -4.65 13.41
CA SER A 251 51.86 -5.54 12.68
C SER A 251 51.19 -6.82 12.13
N SER A 252 51.58 -7.14 10.90
CA SER A 252 51.84 -8.47 10.30
C SER A 252 50.80 -9.60 10.34
N VAL A 253 50.57 -10.12 9.14
CA VAL A 253 49.76 -11.27 8.70
C VAL A 253 50.28 -12.61 9.25
N GLU A 254 49.37 -13.51 9.64
CA GLU A 254 49.50 -14.95 9.35
C GLU A 254 48.13 -15.68 9.36
N LEU A 255 47.95 -16.57 8.38
CA LEU A 255 46.80 -17.46 8.15
C LEU A 255 46.89 -18.70 9.04
N VAL A 256 45.80 -19.09 9.72
CA VAL A 256 45.62 -20.46 10.24
C VAL A 256 44.14 -20.86 10.13
N GLU A 257 43.89 -21.93 9.37
CA GLU A 257 42.67 -22.74 9.40
C GLU A 257 42.56 -23.48 10.73
N THR A 258 41.34 -23.63 11.29
CA THR A 258 40.88 -24.90 11.88
C THR A 258 39.39 -24.86 12.27
N SER A 259 38.83 -26.06 12.18
CA SER A 259 37.46 -26.56 12.34
C SER A 259 36.70 -26.20 13.63
N SER A 260 35.38 -26.01 13.49
CA SER A 260 34.37 -25.96 14.56
C SER A 260 33.84 -27.35 14.96
N PRO A 261 33.43 -27.56 16.22
CA PRO A 261 32.45 -28.58 16.62
C PRO A 261 31.12 -27.94 17.12
N PRO A 262 30.03 -28.73 17.30
CA PRO A 262 28.65 -28.23 17.40
C PRO A 262 28.23 -27.88 18.83
N VAL A 263 27.21 -27.03 18.97
CA VAL A 263 26.59 -26.65 20.25
C VAL A 263 25.15 -27.15 20.29
N GLU A 264 24.86 -27.98 21.30
CA GLU A 264 23.55 -28.47 21.69
C GLU A 264 22.75 -27.46 22.53
N THR A 265 21.44 -27.72 22.49
CA THR A 265 20.30 -27.10 23.15
C THR A 265 20.34 -27.10 24.69
N SER A 266 19.87 -26.02 25.32
CA SER A 266 18.76 -26.03 26.31
C SER A 266 18.68 -24.70 27.09
N SER A 267 17.47 -24.16 27.19
CA SER A 267 17.10 -22.99 28.01
C SER A 267 16.57 -23.45 29.37
N PRO A 268 16.77 -22.68 30.47
CA PRO A 268 16.11 -22.92 31.75
C PRO A 268 14.82 -22.07 31.90
N PRO A 269 13.91 -22.44 32.83
CA PRO A 269 12.61 -21.80 32.99
C PRO A 269 12.67 -20.58 33.93
N VAL A 270 11.76 -19.63 33.71
CA VAL A 270 11.53 -18.47 34.59
C VAL A 270 10.07 -18.46 35.02
N GLU A 271 9.84 -18.67 36.32
CA GLU A 271 8.64 -18.19 37.00
C GLU A 271 8.82 -16.70 37.32
N THR A 272 7.76 -15.90 37.29
CA THR A 272 7.34 -15.05 38.42
C THR A 272 6.06 -14.27 38.10
N SER A 273 5.27 -14.15 39.17
CA SER A 273 3.95 -13.56 39.35
C SER A 273 3.83 -12.06 39.06
N SER A 274 2.66 -11.65 38.55
CA SER A 274 2.17 -10.27 38.47
C SER A 274 1.63 -9.73 39.82
N PRO A 275 1.72 -8.42 40.10
CA PRO A 275 0.92 -7.76 41.13
C PRO A 275 -0.29 -6.98 40.54
N PRO A 276 -1.31 -6.64 41.35
CA PRO A 276 -2.60 -6.12 40.89
C PRO A 276 -2.61 -4.59 40.71
N VAL A 277 -3.51 -4.13 39.86
CA VAL A 277 -3.80 -2.71 39.56
C VAL A 277 -4.91 -2.18 40.48
N ASP A 278 -4.66 -1.00 41.04
CA ASP A 278 -5.54 -0.26 41.95
C ASP A 278 -6.49 0.66 41.16
N ALA A 279 -7.72 0.78 41.67
CA ALA A 279 -8.83 1.48 41.03
C ALA A 279 -9.06 2.82 41.71
N SER A 280 -9.15 3.91 40.93
CA SER A 280 -10.06 5.03 41.20
C SER A 280 -9.91 6.17 40.17
N SER A 281 -11.03 6.54 39.54
CA SER A 281 -11.27 7.89 39.04
C SER A 281 -12.78 8.21 39.17
N PRO A 282 -13.17 9.44 39.55
CA PRO A 282 -14.54 9.81 39.93
C PRO A 282 -15.38 10.33 38.74
N PRO A 283 -16.70 10.54 38.91
CA PRO A 283 -17.64 10.72 37.80
C PRO A 283 -17.81 12.18 37.40
N VAL A 284 -18.21 12.40 36.14
CA VAL A 284 -18.72 13.68 35.65
C VAL A 284 -19.95 13.42 34.77
N ASP A 285 -21.11 13.77 35.32
CA ASP A 285 -22.36 14.02 34.61
C ASP A 285 -22.35 15.44 34.04
N ASP A 286 -22.71 15.60 32.75
CA ASP A 286 -23.50 16.76 32.29
C ASP A 286 -24.23 16.40 30.98
N PRO A 287 -25.51 16.76 30.79
CA PRO A 287 -26.33 16.31 29.66
C PRO A 287 -26.25 17.29 28.48
N SER A 288 -26.23 16.75 27.26
CA SER A 288 -26.35 17.54 26.03
C SER A 288 -27.64 17.22 25.25
N PRO A 289 -28.21 18.19 24.50
CA PRO A 289 -29.62 18.25 24.09
C PRO A 289 -29.90 17.45 22.79
N PRO A 290 -31.19 17.22 22.41
CA PRO A 290 -31.52 16.37 21.29
C PRO A 290 -31.20 17.06 19.96
N VAL A 291 -30.46 16.36 19.10
CA VAL A 291 -30.28 16.69 17.68
C VAL A 291 -31.22 15.81 16.87
N ASP A 292 -32.32 16.40 16.40
CA ASP A 292 -33.13 15.89 15.30
C ASP A 292 -32.47 16.29 13.97
N ASP A 293 -31.90 15.33 13.24
CA ASP A 293 -31.80 15.35 11.77
C ASP A 293 -31.66 13.89 11.27
N PRO A 294 -32.41 13.44 10.25
CA PRO A 294 -32.50 12.03 9.89
C PRO A 294 -31.25 11.61 9.11
N SER A 295 -30.49 10.67 9.67
CA SER A 295 -29.48 9.94 8.89
C SER A 295 -30.18 9.18 7.74
N PRO A 296 -29.61 9.17 6.52
CA PRO A 296 -30.11 8.32 5.46
C PRO A 296 -29.92 6.84 5.86
N PRO A 297 -30.78 5.91 5.42
CA PRO A 297 -30.73 4.52 5.84
C PRO A 297 -29.42 3.87 5.38
N VAL A 298 -28.76 3.20 6.33
CA VAL A 298 -27.54 2.44 6.13
C VAL A 298 -27.89 1.08 5.51
N ASP A 299 -27.26 0.80 4.38
CA ASP A 299 -26.98 -0.48 3.73
C ASP A 299 -28.11 -1.52 3.54
N ALA A 300 -28.61 -1.57 2.30
CA ALA A 300 -29.08 -2.80 1.71
C ALA A 300 -27.89 -3.76 1.45
N PRO A 301 -28.02 -5.08 1.66
CA PRO A 301 -26.97 -6.03 1.34
C PRO A 301 -26.64 -5.98 -0.15
N SER A 302 -25.34 -5.92 -0.45
CA SER A 302 -24.82 -5.99 -1.82
C SER A 302 -25.34 -7.28 -2.49
N PRO A 303 -25.87 -7.23 -3.73
CA PRO A 303 -26.48 -8.40 -4.35
C PRO A 303 -25.45 -9.51 -4.52
N LEU A 304 -25.84 -10.72 -4.07
CA LEU A 304 -25.12 -11.99 -4.23
C LEU A 304 -24.29 -12.00 -5.52
N VAL A 305 -22.96 -11.97 -5.38
CA VAL A 305 -22.05 -12.18 -6.51
C VAL A 305 -22.24 -13.65 -6.91
N GLU A 306 -22.70 -13.89 -8.15
CA GLU A 306 -22.81 -15.24 -8.70
C GLU A 306 -21.48 -15.97 -8.52
N LEU A 307 -21.52 -17.22 -8.02
CA LEU A 307 -20.35 -18.07 -7.90
C LEU A 307 -19.75 -18.29 -9.30
N VAL A 308 -18.64 -17.63 -9.60
CA VAL A 308 -17.91 -17.85 -10.85
C VAL A 308 -16.96 -19.02 -10.66
N GLU A 309 -17.05 -20.03 -11.52
CA GLU A 309 -16.10 -21.15 -11.52
C GLU A 309 -14.67 -20.65 -11.75
N THR A 310 -13.69 -21.29 -11.09
CA THR A 310 -12.29 -20.85 -11.06
C THR A 310 -11.66 -20.71 -12.44
N TRP A 311 -11.86 -21.68 -13.33
CA TRP A 311 -11.22 -21.66 -14.65
C TRP A 311 -11.80 -20.60 -15.60
N PRO A 312 -13.13 -20.41 -15.70
CA PRO A 312 -13.71 -19.25 -16.38
C PRO A 312 -13.14 -17.91 -15.92
N SER A 313 -12.91 -17.72 -14.60
CA SER A 313 -12.24 -16.51 -14.08
C SER A 313 -10.82 -16.35 -14.63
N VAL A 314 -10.02 -17.42 -14.62
CA VAL A 314 -8.67 -17.42 -15.22
C VAL A 314 -8.73 -17.01 -16.70
N LEU A 315 -9.65 -17.59 -17.49
CA LEU A 315 -9.80 -17.23 -18.90
C LEU A 315 -10.30 -15.79 -19.11
N ALA A 316 -11.23 -15.33 -18.28
CA ALA A 316 -11.79 -13.97 -18.36
C ALA A 316 -10.74 -12.89 -18.09
N THR A 317 -9.84 -13.13 -17.13
CA THR A 317 -8.73 -12.22 -16.85
C THR A 317 -7.72 -12.11 -17.99
N ARG A 318 -7.65 -13.10 -18.89
CA ARG A 318 -6.76 -13.11 -20.06
C ARG A 318 -7.38 -12.50 -21.32
N ALA A 319 -8.63 -12.06 -21.25
CA ALA A 319 -9.34 -11.54 -22.40
C ALA A 319 -8.62 -10.31 -23.01
N ALA A 320 -8.45 -10.33 -24.33
CA ALA A 320 -7.87 -9.21 -25.06
C ALA A 320 -8.71 -7.93 -24.85
N GLY A 321 -8.04 -6.81 -24.57
CA GLY A 321 -8.71 -5.53 -24.33
C GLY A 321 -9.37 -5.40 -22.95
N ARG A 322 -9.17 -6.37 -22.04
CA ARG A 322 -9.54 -6.20 -20.63
C ARG A 322 -8.91 -4.93 -20.07
N ARG A 323 -9.73 -4.10 -19.42
CA ARG A 323 -9.26 -2.89 -18.74
C ARG A 323 -8.45 -3.29 -17.52
N GLY A 324 -7.24 -2.76 -17.39
CA GLY A 324 -6.39 -2.91 -16.22
C GLY A 324 -6.22 -1.59 -15.46
N LEU A 325 -5.09 -1.46 -14.77
CA LEU A 325 -4.71 -0.30 -13.96
C LEU A 325 -4.95 1.05 -14.65
N ARG A 326 -4.60 1.19 -15.94
CA ARG A 326 -4.74 2.48 -16.63
C ARG A 326 -6.17 3.02 -16.60
N ALA A 327 -7.19 2.17 -16.64
CA ALA A 327 -8.57 2.61 -16.52
C ALA A 327 -8.91 3.19 -15.15
N LEU A 328 -8.27 2.68 -14.08
CA LEU A 328 -8.40 3.23 -12.72
C LEU A 328 -7.74 4.61 -12.60
N LEU A 329 -6.71 4.88 -13.41
CA LEU A 329 -5.90 6.10 -13.38
C LEU A 329 -6.37 7.21 -14.34
N LEU A 330 -7.37 6.98 -15.19
CA LEU A 330 -7.94 7.99 -16.11
C LEU A 330 -8.71 9.14 -15.41
N ASP A 331 -8.73 9.15 -14.07
CA ASP A 331 -9.44 10.14 -13.27
C ASP A 331 -8.65 11.45 -13.15
N SER A 332 -9.37 12.59 -13.18
CA SER A 332 -8.79 13.94 -13.07
C SER A 332 -8.04 14.23 -11.75
N GLY A 333 -8.20 13.39 -10.72
CA GLY A 333 -7.45 13.44 -9.48
C GLY A 333 -6.23 12.51 -9.45
N THR A 334 -5.57 12.26 -10.59
CA THR A 334 -4.43 11.33 -10.68
C THR A 334 -3.24 11.95 -11.39
N ALA A 335 -2.11 12.10 -10.67
CA ALA A 335 -0.81 12.42 -11.25
C ALA A 335 0.02 11.16 -11.45
N VAL A 336 0.24 10.78 -12.71
CA VAL A 336 1.15 9.67 -13.06
C VAL A 336 2.59 10.14 -12.89
N ILE A 337 3.37 9.42 -12.08
CA ILE A 337 4.77 9.72 -11.80
C ILE A 337 5.66 8.95 -12.78
N HIS A 338 5.45 7.63 -12.91
CA HIS A 338 6.24 6.75 -13.76
C HIS A 338 5.33 5.72 -14.44
N ASP A 339 5.44 5.55 -15.76
CA ASP A 339 4.61 4.62 -16.53
C ASP A 339 5.28 3.99 -17.76
N THR A 340 6.62 4.00 -17.82
CA THR A 340 7.39 3.43 -18.95
C THR A 340 7.59 1.93 -18.86
N GLY A 341 7.36 1.32 -17.68
CA GLY A 341 7.53 -0.10 -17.42
C GLY A 341 6.23 -0.82 -17.03
N PRO A 342 6.31 -2.13 -16.75
CA PRO A 342 5.19 -2.95 -16.28
C PRO A 342 4.73 -2.60 -14.86
N ILE A 343 5.44 -1.73 -14.14
CA ILE A 343 5.01 -1.13 -12.88
C ILE A 343 4.78 0.37 -13.09
N VAL A 344 3.58 0.84 -12.75
CA VAL A 344 3.21 2.25 -12.77
C VAL A 344 3.20 2.79 -11.35
N LEU A 345 3.76 3.98 -11.17
CA LEU A 345 3.72 4.75 -9.93
C LEU A 345 2.91 6.03 -10.17
N ALA A 346 1.96 6.33 -9.28
CA ALA A 346 1.13 7.53 -9.36
C ALA A 346 0.74 8.06 -7.99
N LEU A 347 0.29 9.31 -7.94
CA LEU A 347 -0.52 9.86 -6.84
C LEU A 347 -1.97 9.91 -7.32
N SER A 348 -2.91 9.42 -6.52
CA SER A 348 -4.32 9.45 -6.91
C SER A 348 -5.23 9.72 -5.72
N ARG A 349 -6.28 10.50 -5.96
CA ARG A 349 -7.28 10.87 -4.95
C ARG A 349 -8.47 9.91 -4.97
N PHE A 350 -8.66 9.19 -3.87
CA PHE A 350 -9.81 8.32 -3.64
C PHE A 350 -10.74 8.96 -2.60
N GLY A 351 -11.83 9.57 -3.07
CA GLY A 351 -12.68 10.40 -2.21
C GLY A 351 -11.92 11.64 -1.72
N GLN A 352 -11.73 11.74 -0.40
CA GLN A 352 -10.96 12.83 0.22
C GLN A 352 -9.49 12.46 0.49
N THR A 353 -9.09 11.21 0.23
CA THR A 353 -7.77 10.69 0.58
C THR A 353 -6.88 10.61 -0.66
N THR A 354 -5.74 11.31 -0.65
CA THR A 354 -4.66 11.07 -1.63
C THR A 354 -3.83 9.88 -1.19
N ALA A 355 -3.56 8.95 -2.11
CA ALA A 355 -2.70 7.79 -1.88
C ALA A 355 -1.63 7.67 -2.97
N VAL A 356 -0.51 7.04 -2.61
CA VAL A 356 0.45 6.55 -3.59
C VAL A 356 -0.08 5.26 -4.20
N VAL A 357 -0.19 5.21 -5.52
CA VAL A 357 -0.62 4.02 -6.27
C VAL A 357 0.59 3.33 -6.88
N ILE A 358 0.74 2.03 -6.60
CA ILE A 358 1.76 1.16 -7.21
C ILE A 358 1.03 0.02 -7.90
N GLY A 359 1.01 0.02 -9.22
CA GLY A 359 0.18 -0.93 -9.95
C GLY A 359 0.92 -1.65 -11.07
N GLN A 360 0.49 -2.86 -11.36
CA GLN A 360 0.98 -3.66 -12.48
C GLN A 360 0.21 -3.29 -13.75
N ASP A 361 0.92 -2.90 -14.81
CA ASP A 361 0.33 -2.57 -16.10
C ASP A 361 0.28 -3.82 -16.98
N ARG A 362 -0.91 -4.39 -17.10
CA ARG A 362 -1.13 -5.56 -17.95
C ARG A 362 -0.85 -5.31 -19.43
N ALA A 363 -1.02 -4.08 -19.93
CA ALA A 363 -0.85 -3.79 -21.36
C ALA A 363 0.63 -3.92 -21.75
N VAL A 364 1.52 -3.37 -20.93
CA VAL A 364 2.98 -3.49 -21.11
C VAL A 364 3.44 -4.94 -21.00
N GLN A 365 2.85 -5.70 -20.06
CA GLN A 365 3.17 -7.12 -19.90
C GLN A 365 2.65 -7.97 -21.07
N ALA A 366 1.49 -7.66 -21.63
CA ALA A 366 0.94 -8.31 -22.83
C ALA A 366 1.81 -8.07 -24.08
N ASP A 367 2.52 -6.94 -24.13
CA ASP A 367 3.52 -6.62 -25.17
C ASP A 367 4.88 -7.32 -24.93
N GLY A 368 4.98 -8.17 -23.90
CA GLY A 368 6.14 -9.03 -23.62
C GLY A 368 7.14 -8.47 -22.61
N ARG A 369 6.91 -7.28 -22.06
CA ARG A 369 7.75 -6.69 -20.99
C ARG A 369 7.22 -7.11 -19.62
N LEU A 370 7.67 -8.26 -19.13
CA LEU A 370 7.34 -8.77 -17.80
C LEU A 370 8.08 -8.02 -16.68
N ILE A 371 7.61 -8.20 -15.44
CA ILE A 371 8.13 -7.51 -14.26
C ILE A 371 9.52 -8.06 -13.91
N GLY A 372 10.54 -7.21 -13.99
CA GLY A 372 11.92 -7.53 -13.63
C GLY A 372 12.39 -6.87 -12.32
N PRO A 373 13.68 -7.06 -11.96
CA PRO A 373 14.26 -6.47 -10.75
C PRO A 373 14.20 -4.94 -10.71
N ALA A 374 14.37 -4.27 -11.85
CA ALA A 374 14.31 -2.81 -11.93
C ALA A 374 12.90 -2.26 -11.63
N ASP A 375 11.86 -2.94 -12.10
CA ASP A 375 10.47 -2.53 -11.88
C ASP A 375 10.06 -2.69 -10.41
N LEU A 376 10.57 -3.72 -9.74
CA LEU A 376 10.38 -3.88 -8.29
C LEU A 376 11.10 -2.78 -7.48
N ARG A 377 12.22 -2.24 -7.97
CA ARG A 377 12.83 -1.05 -7.35
C ARG A 377 11.96 0.19 -7.51
N VAL A 378 11.21 0.31 -8.62
CA VAL A 378 10.21 1.37 -8.79
C VAL A 378 9.08 1.21 -7.77
N ALA A 379 8.57 -0.01 -7.56
CA ALA A 379 7.56 -0.28 -6.54
C ALA A 379 8.05 0.11 -5.12
N ARG A 380 9.26 -0.34 -4.75
CA ARG A 380 9.90 -0.01 -3.46
C ARG A 380 10.09 1.49 -3.26
N ARG A 381 10.46 2.21 -4.32
CA ARG A 381 10.54 3.67 -4.30
C ARG A 381 9.18 4.33 -4.04
N GLY A 382 8.10 3.77 -4.59
CA GLY A 382 6.74 4.19 -4.26
C GLY A 382 6.39 4.03 -2.77
N LEU A 383 6.83 2.92 -2.15
CA LEU A 383 6.63 2.69 -0.71
C LEU A 383 7.43 3.67 0.15
N ALA A 384 8.66 3.98 -0.25
CA ALA A 384 9.47 5.02 0.40
C ALA A 384 8.81 6.40 0.26
N LEU A 385 8.32 6.73 -0.94
CA LEU A 385 7.59 7.97 -1.22
C LEU A 385 6.36 8.12 -0.31
N ALA A 386 5.57 7.06 -0.15
CA ALA A 386 4.40 7.05 0.73
C ALA A 386 4.78 7.29 2.20
N THR A 387 5.89 6.69 2.65
CA THR A 387 6.41 6.89 4.01
C THR A 387 6.81 8.34 4.26
N GLU A 388 7.60 8.91 3.36
CA GLU A 388 8.15 10.27 3.48
C GLU A 388 7.07 11.34 3.34
N LEU A 389 6.20 11.23 2.33
CA LEU A 389 5.07 12.15 2.10
C LEU A 389 3.87 11.87 2.98
N ARG A 390 3.95 10.84 3.83
CA ARG A 390 2.94 10.49 4.83
C ARG A 390 1.59 10.06 4.24
N LEU A 391 1.60 9.46 3.06
CA LEU A 391 0.41 9.06 2.34
C LEU A 391 0.11 7.56 2.51
N PRO A 392 -1.17 7.15 2.47
CA PRO A 392 -1.54 5.75 2.28
C PRO A 392 -1.00 5.17 0.97
N VAL A 393 -0.97 3.84 0.90
CA VAL A 393 -0.56 3.08 -0.29
C VAL A 393 -1.76 2.31 -0.84
N VAL A 394 -1.95 2.36 -2.15
CA VAL A 394 -2.84 1.49 -2.90
C VAL A 394 -2.01 0.67 -3.88
N THR A 395 -1.99 -0.64 -3.73
CA THR A 395 -1.37 -1.53 -4.71
C THR A 395 -2.42 -2.13 -5.65
N VAL A 396 -2.07 -2.31 -6.92
CA VAL A 396 -2.96 -2.93 -7.92
C VAL A 396 -2.24 -4.08 -8.61
N ILE A 397 -2.83 -5.27 -8.55
CA ILE A 397 -2.22 -6.52 -8.97
C ILE A 397 -2.95 -7.03 -10.22
N ASP A 398 -2.19 -7.20 -11.29
CA ASP A 398 -2.64 -7.71 -12.58
C ASP A 398 -1.42 -8.17 -13.40
N THR A 399 -0.86 -9.31 -13.03
CA THR A 399 0.36 -9.87 -13.61
C THR A 399 0.25 -11.37 -13.92
N PRO A 400 0.69 -11.81 -15.10
CA PRO A 400 0.87 -13.23 -15.40
C PRO A 400 2.16 -13.82 -14.78
N GLY A 401 2.99 -12.99 -14.13
CA GLY A 401 4.22 -13.41 -13.48
C GLY A 401 5.41 -12.49 -13.73
N ALA A 402 6.53 -12.79 -13.08
CA ALA A 402 7.78 -12.07 -13.26
C ALA A 402 8.53 -12.50 -14.54
N ASP A 403 9.48 -11.68 -14.99
CA ASP A 403 10.44 -12.06 -16.03
C ASP A 403 11.35 -13.20 -15.52
N LEU A 404 11.44 -14.29 -16.28
CA LEU A 404 12.26 -15.46 -15.93
C LEU A 404 13.52 -15.55 -16.81
N SER A 405 13.96 -14.44 -17.38
CA SER A 405 15.18 -14.33 -18.17
C SER A 405 16.46 -14.46 -17.33
N VAL A 406 17.59 -14.74 -18.00
CA VAL A 406 18.93 -14.75 -17.37
C VAL A 406 19.24 -13.38 -16.76
N ASP A 407 18.92 -12.30 -17.47
CA ASP A 407 19.16 -10.92 -17.01
C ASP A 407 18.36 -10.61 -15.73
N ALA A 408 17.12 -11.12 -15.62
CA ALA A 408 16.31 -10.95 -14.42
C ALA A 408 16.91 -11.72 -13.22
N GLU A 409 17.39 -12.95 -13.45
CA GLU A 409 18.04 -13.76 -12.41
C GLU A 409 19.34 -13.09 -11.92
N GLU A 410 20.23 -12.72 -12.84
CA GLU A 410 21.50 -12.03 -12.52
C GLU A 410 21.27 -10.64 -11.91
N GLY A 411 20.17 -9.97 -12.29
CA GLY A 411 19.72 -8.71 -11.71
C GLY A 411 19.13 -8.84 -10.29
N GLY A 412 18.97 -10.06 -9.78
CA GLY A 412 18.54 -10.37 -8.42
C GLY A 412 17.03 -10.33 -8.24
N LEU A 413 16.24 -10.86 -9.17
CA LEU A 413 14.77 -10.84 -9.11
C LEU A 413 14.21 -11.35 -7.78
N ALA A 414 14.62 -12.54 -7.33
CA ALA A 414 14.15 -13.12 -6.08
C ALA A 414 14.45 -12.20 -4.88
N ARG A 415 15.62 -11.54 -4.88
CA ARG A 415 16.00 -10.57 -3.85
C ARG A 415 15.09 -9.34 -3.88
N GLU A 416 14.81 -8.77 -5.05
CA GLU A 416 13.94 -7.59 -5.13
C GLU A 416 12.48 -7.93 -4.79
N ILE A 417 11.99 -9.14 -5.08
CA ILE A 417 10.67 -9.62 -4.61
C ILE A 417 10.65 -9.62 -3.08
N ALA A 418 11.65 -10.24 -2.45
CA ALA A 418 11.72 -10.32 -0.99
C ALA A 418 11.81 -8.95 -0.33
N LEU A 419 12.59 -8.03 -0.89
CA LEU A 419 12.72 -6.66 -0.38
C LEU A 419 11.45 -5.85 -0.58
N CYS A 420 10.78 -5.96 -1.74
CA CYS A 420 9.51 -5.28 -1.99
C CYS A 420 8.42 -5.74 -1.03
N LEU A 421 8.33 -7.06 -0.81
CA LEU A 421 7.42 -7.65 0.15
C LEU A 421 7.68 -7.13 1.57
N ALA A 422 8.94 -7.14 2.01
CA ALA A 422 9.33 -6.66 3.34
C ALA A 422 9.03 -5.15 3.52
N ASP A 423 9.33 -4.34 2.50
CA ASP A 423 9.08 -2.90 2.52
C ASP A 423 7.57 -2.61 2.60
N LEU A 424 6.73 -3.37 1.86
CA LEU A 424 5.27 -3.20 1.90
C LEU A 424 4.71 -3.57 3.27
N ILE A 425 5.17 -4.67 3.86
CA ILE A 425 4.75 -5.09 5.20
C ILE A 425 5.15 -4.06 6.25
N ALA A 426 6.32 -3.43 6.11
CA ALA A 426 6.88 -2.51 7.09
C ALA A 426 6.39 -1.05 6.96
N VAL A 427 5.66 -0.70 5.89
CA VAL A 427 5.26 0.69 5.63
C VAL A 427 4.36 1.23 6.77
N PRO A 428 4.69 2.34 7.45
CA PRO A 428 3.93 2.80 8.62
C PRO A 428 2.61 3.52 8.25
N ARG A 429 2.09 3.27 7.04
CA ARG A 429 0.94 3.95 6.44
C ARG A 429 -0.16 2.96 6.13
N PRO A 430 -1.44 3.39 6.10
CA PRO A 430 -2.53 2.52 5.69
C PRO A 430 -2.28 1.98 4.28
N THR A 431 -2.52 0.70 4.08
CA THR A 431 -2.27 0.01 2.82
C THR A 431 -3.51 -0.74 2.36
N VAL A 432 -3.82 -0.62 1.07
CA VAL A 432 -4.90 -1.34 0.42
C VAL A 432 -4.35 -2.04 -0.81
N SER A 433 -4.63 -3.32 -1.00
CA SER A 433 -4.32 -4.01 -2.27
C SER A 433 -5.61 -4.30 -3.02
N VAL A 434 -5.51 -4.22 -4.34
CA VAL A 434 -6.60 -4.56 -5.26
C VAL A 434 -6.09 -5.62 -6.23
N LEU A 435 -6.59 -6.83 -6.09
CA LEU A 435 -6.40 -7.91 -7.05
C LEU A 435 -7.39 -7.73 -8.21
N LEU A 436 -6.92 -7.15 -9.32
CA LEU A 436 -7.78 -6.68 -10.41
C LEU A 436 -7.99 -7.72 -11.52
N GLY A 437 -7.03 -8.65 -11.66
CA GLY A 437 -7.06 -9.68 -12.68
C GLY A 437 -6.14 -10.84 -12.32
N GLU A 438 -5.04 -10.99 -13.06
CA GLU A 438 -4.09 -12.08 -12.86
C GLU A 438 -3.19 -11.81 -11.65
N GLY A 439 -2.94 -12.83 -10.84
CA GLY A 439 -2.10 -12.72 -9.64
C GLY A 439 -1.11 -13.87 -9.55
N ALA A 440 -0.16 -13.95 -10.47
CA ALA A 440 0.78 -15.08 -10.50
C ALA A 440 2.13 -14.79 -9.81
N GLY A 441 2.50 -15.68 -8.90
CA GLY A 441 3.83 -15.82 -8.33
C GLY A 441 4.32 -14.63 -7.50
N GLY A 442 5.65 -14.56 -7.35
CA GLY A 442 6.29 -13.61 -6.44
C GLY A 442 6.08 -12.14 -6.80
N ALA A 443 5.92 -11.82 -8.09
CA ALA A 443 5.63 -10.45 -8.52
C ALA A 443 4.25 -9.98 -8.05
N ALA A 444 3.23 -10.84 -8.10
CA ALA A 444 1.92 -10.56 -7.53
C ALA A 444 1.99 -10.44 -6.00
N LEU A 445 2.65 -11.41 -5.35
CA LEU A 445 2.76 -11.46 -3.90
C LEU A 445 3.50 -10.25 -3.32
N ALA A 446 4.48 -9.70 -4.03
CA ALA A 446 5.25 -8.51 -3.63
C ALA A 446 4.37 -7.26 -3.39
N LEU A 447 3.15 -7.23 -3.95
CA LEU A 447 2.21 -6.13 -3.83
C LEU A 447 0.91 -6.51 -3.09
N PHE A 448 0.78 -7.74 -2.60
CA PHE A 448 -0.48 -8.28 -2.05
C PHE A 448 -0.74 -8.00 -0.56
N PRO A 449 0.19 -8.22 0.38
CA PRO A 449 -0.11 -8.20 1.80
C PRO A 449 -0.26 -6.77 2.33
N THR A 450 -1.51 -6.35 2.47
CA THR A 450 -1.90 -5.02 2.92
C THR A 450 -2.90 -5.08 4.06
N ASP A 451 -3.18 -3.93 4.67
CA ASP A 451 -4.12 -3.77 5.77
C ASP A 451 -5.54 -4.10 5.32
N ARG A 452 -5.89 -3.89 4.05
CA ARG A 452 -7.17 -4.32 3.44
C ARG A 452 -6.97 -4.79 2.00
N ARG A 453 -7.62 -5.90 1.63
CA ARG A 453 -7.42 -6.57 0.35
C ARG A 453 -8.76 -6.70 -0.38
N LEU A 454 -8.86 -6.07 -1.54
CA LEU A 454 -10.03 -6.12 -2.41
C LEU A 454 -9.70 -6.99 -3.62
N ALA A 455 -10.70 -7.67 -4.18
CA ALA A 455 -10.52 -8.39 -5.43
C ALA A 455 -11.69 -8.15 -6.39
N ALA A 456 -11.38 -7.98 -7.67
CA ALA A 456 -12.40 -8.12 -8.70
C ALA A 456 -12.97 -9.55 -8.66
N HIS A 457 -14.28 -9.68 -8.89
CA HIS A 457 -15.00 -10.95 -8.81
C HIS A 457 -14.40 -12.12 -9.62
N ASP A 458 -13.72 -11.82 -10.73
CA ASP A 458 -13.09 -12.78 -11.62
C ASP A 458 -11.56 -12.83 -11.48
N ALA A 459 -10.99 -12.14 -10.48
CA ALA A 459 -9.57 -12.15 -10.23
C ALA A 459 -9.13 -13.41 -9.48
N TRP A 460 -7.83 -13.70 -9.54
CA TRP A 460 -7.26 -14.90 -8.92
C TRP A 460 -5.81 -14.68 -8.48
N LEU A 461 -5.37 -15.42 -7.46
CA LEU A 461 -4.00 -15.37 -6.92
C LEU A 461 -3.44 -16.79 -6.80
N SER A 462 -2.25 -17.04 -7.36
CA SER A 462 -1.62 -18.37 -7.37
C SER A 462 -0.10 -18.28 -7.28
N PRO A 463 0.61 -19.26 -6.68
CA PRO A 463 2.07 -19.30 -6.65
C PRO A 463 2.74 -19.33 -8.03
N LEU A 464 2.04 -19.82 -9.05
CA LEU A 464 2.47 -19.89 -10.44
C LEU A 464 1.26 -19.70 -11.36
N PRO A 465 1.46 -19.36 -12.65
CA PRO A 465 0.43 -19.59 -13.65
C PRO A 465 -0.10 -21.03 -13.53
N PRO A 466 -1.42 -21.27 -13.59
CA PRO A 466 -2.00 -22.61 -13.41
C PRO A 466 -1.36 -23.70 -14.29
N GLU A 467 -0.95 -23.33 -15.51
CA GLU A 467 -0.22 -24.20 -16.43
C GLU A 467 1.15 -24.59 -15.90
N GLY A 468 1.88 -23.65 -15.28
CA GLY A 468 3.16 -23.92 -14.62
C GLY A 468 3.00 -24.86 -13.43
N ALA A 469 1.94 -24.68 -12.63
CA ALA A 469 1.61 -25.62 -11.54
C ALA A 469 1.31 -27.03 -12.08
N SER A 470 0.57 -27.13 -13.18
CA SER A 470 0.28 -28.40 -13.88
C SER A 470 1.55 -29.08 -14.36
N VAL A 471 2.50 -28.35 -14.93
CA VAL A 471 3.78 -28.93 -15.39
C VAL A 471 4.57 -29.52 -14.23
N ILE A 472 4.56 -28.88 -13.06
CA ILE A 472 5.27 -29.40 -11.88
C ILE A 472 4.62 -30.68 -11.35
N VAL A 473 3.29 -30.73 -11.25
CA VAL A 473 2.58 -31.83 -10.60
C VAL A 473 2.29 -32.99 -11.56
N HIS A 474 1.80 -32.68 -12.76
CA HIS A 474 1.30 -33.65 -13.75
C HIS A 474 2.24 -33.82 -14.95
N ARG A 475 3.27 -32.99 -15.10
CA ARG A 475 4.21 -32.99 -16.25
C ARG A 475 3.57 -32.63 -17.59
N ASP A 476 2.41 -31.98 -17.57
CA ASP A 476 1.71 -31.41 -18.72
C ASP A 476 0.98 -30.11 -18.31
N THR A 477 0.29 -29.47 -19.25
CA THR A 477 -0.49 -28.25 -18.98
C THR A 477 -2.01 -28.49 -18.95
N GLU A 478 -2.46 -29.71 -19.24
CA GLU A 478 -3.88 -30.03 -19.47
C GLU A 478 -4.67 -30.05 -18.15
N HIS A 479 -4.00 -30.32 -17.03
CA HIS A 479 -4.61 -30.37 -15.70
C HIS A 479 -4.67 -29.00 -15.00
N ALA A 480 -4.31 -27.92 -15.69
CA ALA A 480 -4.37 -26.55 -15.14
C ALA A 480 -5.75 -26.14 -14.59
N PRO A 481 -6.89 -26.45 -15.25
CA PRO A 481 -8.22 -26.13 -14.70
C PRO A 481 -8.51 -26.85 -13.38
N GLU A 482 -8.15 -28.13 -13.32
CA GLU A 482 -8.39 -29.00 -12.15
C GLU A 482 -7.53 -28.54 -10.96
N LEU A 483 -6.25 -28.23 -11.22
CA LEU A 483 -5.34 -27.70 -10.21
C LEU A 483 -5.76 -26.32 -9.70
N ALA A 484 -6.16 -25.42 -10.60
CA ALA A 484 -6.62 -24.09 -10.21
C ALA A 484 -7.81 -24.19 -9.23
N ALA A 485 -8.81 -25.02 -9.57
CA ALA A 485 -9.96 -25.26 -8.70
C ALA A 485 -9.55 -25.93 -7.38
N ALA A 486 -8.70 -26.96 -7.42
CA ALA A 486 -8.24 -27.67 -6.24
C ALA A 486 -7.42 -26.80 -5.27
N GLN A 487 -6.70 -25.81 -5.79
CA GLN A 487 -5.91 -24.87 -5.00
C GLN A 487 -6.72 -23.69 -4.45
N GLY A 488 -7.98 -23.50 -4.91
CA GLY A 488 -8.84 -22.42 -4.44
C GLY A 488 -8.28 -21.03 -4.75
N ILE A 489 -7.85 -20.81 -6.00
CA ILE A 489 -7.16 -19.57 -6.41
C ILE A 489 -8.11 -18.41 -6.73
N ALA A 490 -9.42 -18.66 -6.88
CA ALA A 490 -10.38 -17.64 -7.28
C ALA A 490 -10.66 -16.64 -6.15
N ALA A 491 -11.02 -15.40 -6.49
CA ALA A 491 -11.38 -14.36 -5.52
C ALA A 491 -12.42 -14.83 -4.47
N THR A 492 -13.40 -15.65 -4.89
CA THR A 492 -14.42 -16.23 -3.99
C THR A 492 -13.83 -17.21 -2.99
N ASP A 493 -12.89 -18.06 -3.41
CA ASP A 493 -12.21 -19.02 -2.54
C ASP A 493 -11.30 -18.28 -1.55
N LEU A 494 -10.52 -17.31 -2.05
CA LEU A 494 -9.66 -16.45 -1.24
C LEU A 494 -10.47 -15.62 -0.23
N ALA A 495 -11.67 -15.16 -0.58
CA ALA A 495 -12.56 -14.50 0.38
C ALA A 495 -13.10 -15.47 1.44
N ALA A 496 -13.50 -16.69 1.04
CA ALA A 496 -13.97 -17.72 1.97
C ALA A 496 -12.86 -18.20 2.94
N HIS A 497 -11.62 -18.12 2.50
CA HIS A 497 -10.44 -18.40 3.29
C HIS A 497 -9.98 -17.19 4.12
N GLY A 498 -10.34 -15.96 3.74
CA GLY A 498 -10.07 -14.73 4.49
C GLY A 498 -8.82 -13.98 4.03
N GLU A 499 -8.28 -14.32 2.86
CA GLU A 499 -7.20 -13.61 2.20
C GLU A 499 -7.71 -12.39 1.42
N ILE A 500 -9.01 -12.33 1.08
CA ILE A 500 -9.69 -11.17 0.48
C ILE A 500 -10.81 -10.69 1.41
N ASP A 501 -10.88 -9.38 1.62
CA ASP A 501 -11.82 -8.74 2.54
C ASP A 501 -13.12 -8.28 1.85
N GLU A 502 -13.03 -7.86 0.59
CA GLU A 502 -14.17 -7.35 -0.18
C GLU A 502 -14.02 -7.77 -1.65
N ILE A 503 -15.07 -8.40 -2.20
CA ILE A 503 -15.17 -8.67 -3.63
C ILE A 503 -15.93 -7.53 -4.29
N VAL A 504 -15.36 -6.99 -5.37
CA VAL A 504 -15.91 -5.87 -6.13
C VAL A 504 -16.21 -6.28 -7.57
N ARG A 505 -17.19 -5.63 -8.18
CA ARG A 505 -17.46 -5.80 -9.60
C ARG A 505 -16.43 -5.00 -10.41
N TRP A 506 -15.90 -5.61 -11.47
CA TRP A 506 -14.97 -4.97 -12.40
C TRP A 506 -15.45 -5.20 -13.83
N GLY A 507 -15.42 -4.15 -14.66
CA GLY A 507 -16.01 -4.14 -16.00
C GLY A 507 -15.90 -2.77 -16.66
N ALA A 508 -16.54 -2.59 -17.83
CA ALA A 508 -16.35 -1.41 -18.68
C ALA A 508 -16.55 -0.06 -17.95
N ASP A 509 -17.55 0.05 -17.06
CA ASP A 509 -17.87 1.31 -16.36
C ASP A 509 -17.60 1.26 -14.84
N ALA A 510 -16.87 0.25 -14.36
CA ALA A 510 -16.72 -0.02 -12.92
C ALA A 510 -15.56 0.74 -12.25
N ALA A 511 -14.79 1.55 -12.98
CA ALA A 511 -13.65 2.28 -12.42
C ALA A 511 -14.08 3.26 -11.31
N GLY A 512 -15.20 3.95 -11.49
CA GLY A 512 -15.76 4.84 -10.47
C GLY A 512 -16.12 4.10 -9.18
N ASP A 513 -16.80 2.96 -9.30
CA ASP A 513 -17.22 2.12 -8.17
C ASP A 513 -16.00 1.58 -7.40
N LEU A 514 -14.98 1.09 -8.11
CA LEU A 514 -13.74 0.63 -7.48
C LEU A 514 -13.03 1.79 -6.75
N ARG A 515 -12.94 2.98 -7.35
CA ARG A 515 -12.35 4.16 -6.69
C ARG A 515 -13.14 4.54 -5.44
N ALA A 516 -14.46 4.46 -5.48
CA ALA A 516 -15.33 4.73 -4.33
C ALA A 516 -15.12 3.70 -3.21
N SER A 517 -15.03 2.40 -3.53
CA SER A 517 -14.70 1.36 -2.55
C SER A 517 -13.33 1.57 -1.92
N ILE A 518 -12.29 1.87 -2.71
CA ILE A 518 -10.96 2.18 -2.17
C ILE A 518 -11.03 3.40 -1.24
N GLY A 519 -11.72 4.47 -1.64
CA GLY A 519 -11.87 5.68 -0.82
C GLY A 519 -12.58 5.40 0.52
N ARG A 520 -13.67 4.63 0.49
CA ARG A 520 -14.41 4.20 1.68
C ARG A 520 -13.53 3.37 2.62
N VAL A 521 -12.75 2.44 2.07
CA VAL A 521 -11.82 1.61 2.85
C VAL A 521 -10.72 2.47 3.47
N LEU A 522 -10.16 3.42 2.73
CA LEU A 522 -9.08 4.28 3.22
C LEU A 522 -9.52 5.29 4.30
N ALA A 523 -10.77 5.76 4.28
CA ALA A 523 -11.24 6.88 5.11
C ALA A 523 -11.13 6.67 6.64
N GLY A 524 -11.03 5.42 7.11
CA GLY A 524 -10.89 5.09 8.53
C GLY A 524 -9.83 4.02 8.83
N LEU A 525 -8.96 3.71 7.86
CA LEU A 525 -8.02 2.61 8.00
C LEU A 525 -6.80 3.04 8.80
N MET A 526 -6.51 2.31 9.87
CA MET A 526 -5.27 2.43 10.63
C MET A 526 -4.28 1.35 10.16
N PRO A 527 -2.96 1.64 10.13
CA PRO A 527 -1.95 0.63 9.82
C PRO A 527 -1.99 -0.52 10.82
N ASP A 528 -2.01 -1.77 10.34
CA ASP A 528 -1.99 -2.99 11.15
C ASP A 528 -1.03 -4.02 10.52
N HIS A 529 0.19 -4.03 11.03
CA HIS A 529 1.25 -4.92 10.54
C HIS A 529 0.90 -6.41 10.74
N GLN A 530 0.12 -6.76 11.77
CA GLN A 530 -0.27 -8.14 12.01
C GLN A 530 -1.28 -8.61 10.97
N ARG A 531 -2.22 -7.74 10.59
CA ARG A 531 -3.20 -8.03 9.53
C ARG A 531 -2.56 -8.25 8.17
N ARG A 532 -1.49 -7.51 7.84
CA ARG A 532 -0.75 -7.67 6.57
C ARG A 532 -0.18 -9.07 6.40
N VAL A 533 0.36 -9.64 7.47
CA VAL A 533 0.98 -10.98 7.46
C VAL A 533 0.02 -12.08 7.90
N ARG A 534 -1.23 -11.72 8.27
CA ARG A 534 -2.25 -12.70 8.59
C ARG A 534 -2.58 -13.48 7.33
N HIS A 535 -2.17 -14.73 7.35
CA HIS A 535 -2.73 -15.79 6.53
C HIS A 535 -3.83 -16.42 7.37
N SER A 536 -4.89 -16.97 6.77
CA SER A 536 -5.84 -17.81 7.52
C SER A 536 -5.20 -19.16 7.88
N ALA A 537 -4.06 -19.12 8.56
CA ALA A 537 -3.32 -20.24 9.10
C ALA A 537 -3.47 -20.25 10.63
N ASP A 538 -4.69 -20.11 11.13
CA ASP A 538 -5.11 -20.82 12.35
C ASP A 538 -6.64 -20.98 12.38
N LYS A 539 -7.15 -21.93 11.60
CA LYS A 539 -8.52 -22.47 11.79
C LYS A 539 -8.53 -23.72 12.68
N ARG A 540 -7.38 -24.18 13.20
CA ARG A 540 -7.38 -25.19 14.28
C ARG A 540 -7.79 -24.48 15.57
N GLY A 541 -9.02 -24.72 16.01
CA GLY A 541 -9.57 -24.09 17.22
C GLY A 541 -10.44 -22.86 16.99
N ARG A 542 -10.87 -22.57 15.74
CA ARG A 542 -11.87 -21.53 15.47
C ARG A 542 -13.18 -21.90 16.16
N ARG A 543 -13.60 -21.12 17.16
CA ARG A 543 -14.92 -21.23 17.82
C ARG A 543 -15.89 -20.28 17.12
N ILE A 544 -16.95 -20.80 16.51
CA ILE A 544 -18.01 -20.05 15.86
C ILE A 544 -19.19 -20.01 16.83
N LEU A 545 -19.54 -18.82 17.31
CA LEU A 545 -20.64 -18.66 18.24
C LEU A 545 -21.98 -18.83 17.50
N ALA A 546 -22.84 -19.68 18.05
CA ALA A 546 -24.17 -19.95 17.54
C ALA A 546 -25.15 -20.10 18.70
N VAL A 547 -26.43 -20.04 18.39
CA VAL A 547 -27.53 -20.12 19.37
C VAL A 547 -28.61 -21.07 18.87
N GLY A 548 -29.38 -21.63 19.80
CA GLY A 548 -30.57 -22.42 19.48
C GLY A 548 -31.66 -22.25 20.54
N ALA A 549 -32.89 -22.63 20.19
CA ALA A 549 -34.04 -22.50 21.08
C ALA A 549 -34.84 -23.80 21.24
N ILE A 550 -34.98 -24.23 22.49
CA ILE A 550 -35.86 -25.32 22.90
C ILE A 550 -37.22 -24.72 23.22
N ILE A 551 -38.18 -24.94 22.32
CA ILE A 551 -39.53 -24.39 22.42
C ILE A 551 -40.53 -25.52 22.49
N ARG A 552 -41.50 -25.40 23.40
CA ARG A 552 -42.65 -26.32 23.50
C ARG A 552 -43.96 -25.58 23.36
N ASP A 553 -44.94 -26.28 22.80
CA ASP A 553 -46.33 -25.83 22.84
C ASP A 553 -47.05 -26.33 24.11
N ASP A 554 -48.32 -25.92 24.25
CA ASP A 554 -49.19 -26.29 25.38
C ASP A 554 -49.45 -27.80 25.49
N ASP A 555 -49.30 -28.53 24.38
CA ASP A 555 -49.44 -29.99 24.31
C ASP A 555 -48.12 -30.72 24.64
N GLY A 556 -47.05 -29.99 24.92
CA GLY A 556 -45.73 -30.53 25.25
C GLY A 556 -44.93 -31.03 24.04
N ARG A 557 -45.31 -30.66 22.81
CA ARG A 557 -44.57 -30.97 21.59
C ARG A 557 -43.41 -30.00 21.41
N PHE A 558 -42.31 -30.48 20.84
CA PHE A 558 -41.12 -29.67 20.55
C PHE A 558 -41.18 -29.08 19.16
N LEU A 559 -40.74 -27.83 19.03
CA LEU A 559 -40.49 -27.21 17.74
C LEU A 559 -39.15 -27.72 17.18
N LEU A 560 -39.19 -28.26 15.96
CA LEU A 560 -37.99 -28.66 15.23
C LEU A 560 -38.01 -28.12 13.80
N VAL A 561 -36.82 -27.96 13.25
CA VAL A 561 -36.55 -27.55 11.87
C VAL A 561 -35.65 -28.57 11.18
N GLN A 562 -35.84 -28.76 9.88
CA GLN A 562 -35.01 -29.63 9.05
C GLN A 562 -33.92 -28.81 8.36
N ARG A 563 -32.65 -29.13 8.63
CA ARG A 563 -31.50 -28.38 8.12
C ARG A 563 -31.38 -28.47 6.60
N LEU A 564 -31.23 -27.33 5.91
CA LEU A 564 -30.95 -27.29 4.47
C LEU A 564 -29.45 -27.38 4.13
N ARG A 565 -28.58 -26.96 5.05
CA ARG A 565 -27.12 -26.80 4.83
C ARG A 565 -26.27 -27.74 5.69
N ASP A 566 -25.08 -28.06 5.18
CA ASP A 566 -24.07 -28.82 5.92
C ASP A 566 -23.48 -28.04 7.12
N PRO A 567 -23.01 -28.74 8.18
CA PRO A 567 -23.05 -30.20 8.35
C PRO A 567 -24.45 -30.70 8.67
N GLN A 568 -24.72 -31.98 8.38
CA GLN A 568 -25.96 -32.68 8.73
C GLN A 568 -27.23 -32.18 7.99
N ALA A 569 -27.09 -31.77 6.72
CA ALA A 569 -28.24 -31.44 5.87
C ALA A 569 -29.27 -32.59 5.82
N GLY A 570 -30.56 -32.25 5.86
CA GLY A 570 -31.69 -33.18 5.89
C GLY A 570 -32.05 -33.74 7.28
N ARG A 571 -31.28 -33.42 8.33
CA ARG A 571 -31.58 -33.82 9.71
C ARG A 571 -32.40 -32.77 10.45
N TRP A 572 -33.18 -33.22 11.44
CA TRP A 572 -34.03 -32.37 12.27
C TRP A 572 -33.32 -31.92 13.54
N THR A 573 -33.47 -30.65 13.91
CA THR A 573 -32.83 -30.03 15.08
C THR A 573 -33.73 -28.96 15.71
N VAL A 574 -33.36 -28.48 16.90
CA VAL A 574 -33.93 -27.24 17.44
C VAL A 574 -33.56 -26.07 16.53
N PRO A 575 -34.46 -25.09 16.32
CA PRO A 575 -34.20 -23.92 15.50
C PRO A 575 -33.11 -23.01 16.10
N GLY A 576 -32.35 -22.35 15.23
CA GLY A 576 -31.23 -21.50 15.62
C GLY A 576 -30.14 -21.37 14.56
N GLY A 577 -29.23 -20.41 14.77
CA GLY A 577 -28.18 -20.08 13.80
C GLY A 577 -26.99 -19.34 14.40
N LYS A 578 -26.23 -18.67 13.55
CA LYS A 578 -24.97 -18.02 13.95
C LYS A 578 -25.25 -16.66 14.55
N VAL A 579 -24.46 -16.27 15.54
CA VAL A 579 -24.49 -14.89 16.04
C VAL A 579 -23.90 -13.97 14.97
N ASP A 580 -24.65 -12.95 14.58
CA ASP A 580 -24.26 -11.95 13.58
C ASP A 580 -23.82 -10.65 14.29
N PRO A 581 -22.88 -9.87 13.74
CA PRO A 581 -22.53 -8.55 14.28
C PRO A 581 -23.71 -7.61 14.57
N VAL A 582 -24.82 -7.73 13.83
CA VAL A 582 -26.05 -6.95 14.10
C VAL A 582 -26.65 -7.27 15.47
N ASP A 583 -26.45 -8.49 15.99
CA ASP A 583 -26.96 -8.90 17.29
C ASP A 583 -26.24 -8.19 18.44
N ALA A 584 -24.99 -7.76 18.23
CA ALA A 584 -24.18 -7.04 19.23
C ALA A 584 -24.53 -5.55 19.35
N VAL A 585 -25.40 -5.02 18.49
CA VAL A 585 -25.78 -3.61 18.47
C VAL A 585 -27.28 -3.48 18.68
N GLY A 586 -27.66 -2.86 19.80
CA GLY A 586 -29.04 -2.53 20.12
C GLY A 586 -29.40 -1.08 19.76
N PRO A 587 -30.69 -0.71 19.87
CA PRO A 587 -31.17 0.65 19.61
C PRO A 587 -30.57 1.72 20.53
N TYR A 588 -29.89 1.33 21.61
CA TYR A 588 -29.27 2.21 22.60
C TYR A 588 -27.73 2.07 22.65
N GLY A 589 -27.12 1.42 21.65
CA GLY A 589 -25.68 1.18 21.58
C GLY A 589 -25.31 -0.31 21.70
N PRO A 590 -24.02 -0.62 21.93
CA PRO A 590 -23.54 -2.00 22.04
C PRO A 590 -24.26 -2.75 23.15
N ARG A 591 -24.65 -4.00 22.88
CA ARG A 591 -25.17 -4.94 23.88
C ARG A 591 -24.01 -5.61 24.61
N ASP A 592 -24.28 -6.12 25.81
CA ASP A 592 -23.36 -7.07 26.44
C ASP A 592 -23.47 -8.45 25.78
N ASP A 593 -22.55 -9.36 26.12
CA ASP A 593 -22.48 -10.69 25.49
C ASP A 593 -23.76 -11.52 25.71
N ALA A 594 -24.42 -11.37 26.86
CA ALA A 594 -25.63 -12.12 27.18
C ALA A 594 -26.83 -11.60 26.39
N ASP A 595 -27.00 -10.27 26.35
CA ASP A 595 -28.03 -9.59 25.58
C ASP A 595 -27.84 -9.81 24.07
N THR A 596 -26.60 -9.93 23.61
CA THR A 596 -26.25 -10.28 22.23
C THR A 596 -26.73 -11.68 21.87
N LEU A 597 -26.49 -12.68 22.73
CA LEU A 597 -26.95 -14.06 22.51
C LEU A 597 -28.47 -14.16 22.51
N VAL A 598 -29.14 -13.45 23.43
CA VAL A 598 -30.60 -13.40 23.47
C VAL A 598 -31.17 -12.75 22.21
N ALA A 599 -30.57 -11.66 21.74
CA ALA A 599 -30.97 -11.01 20.49
C ALA A 599 -30.81 -11.94 19.28
N ALA A 600 -29.70 -12.69 19.21
CA ALA A 600 -29.46 -13.67 18.17
C ALA A 600 -30.52 -14.79 18.19
N VAL A 601 -30.91 -15.30 19.37
CA VAL A 601 -32.00 -16.30 19.47
C VAL A 601 -33.29 -15.74 18.89
N ILE A 602 -33.69 -14.53 19.30
CA ILE A 602 -34.94 -13.92 18.82
C ILE A 602 -34.93 -13.77 17.29
N ARG A 603 -33.83 -13.27 16.72
CA ARG A 603 -33.66 -13.08 15.28
C ARG A 603 -33.74 -14.41 14.53
N GLU A 604 -32.93 -15.39 14.91
CA GLU A 604 -32.84 -16.68 14.22
C GLU A 604 -34.19 -17.43 14.26
N ILE A 605 -34.89 -17.44 15.40
CA ILE A 605 -36.20 -18.11 15.48
C ILE A 605 -37.25 -17.42 14.60
N ALA A 606 -37.25 -16.09 14.56
CA ALA A 606 -38.15 -15.35 13.69
C ALA A 606 -37.85 -15.60 12.20
N GLU A 607 -36.57 -15.64 11.83
CA GLU A 607 -36.11 -15.85 10.44
C GLU A 607 -36.35 -17.28 9.95
N GLU A 608 -36.10 -18.29 10.80
CA GLU A 608 -36.14 -19.71 10.41
C GLU A 608 -37.55 -20.32 10.54
N THR A 609 -38.36 -19.83 11.48
CA THR A 609 -39.66 -20.44 11.82
C THR A 609 -40.86 -19.49 11.72
N GLY A 610 -40.63 -18.18 11.62
CA GLY A 610 -41.69 -17.17 11.63
C GLY A 610 -42.39 -17.00 12.98
N LEU A 611 -41.78 -17.45 14.08
CA LEU A 611 -42.29 -17.28 15.44
C LEU A 611 -41.64 -16.10 16.15
N ASP A 612 -42.44 -15.37 16.93
CA ASP A 612 -41.95 -14.44 17.94
C ASP A 612 -41.79 -15.19 19.26
N VAL A 613 -40.65 -15.03 19.92
CA VAL A 613 -40.31 -15.76 21.16
C VAL A 613 -39.88 -14.85 22.30
N GLU A 614 -40.20 -15.27 23.52
CA GLU A 614 -39.58 -14.77 24.74
C GLU A 614 -38.50 -15.77 25.19
N VAL A 615 -37.25 -15.31 25.26
CA VAL A 615 -36.09 -16.16 25.59
C VAL A 615 -35.92 -16.24 27.10
N GLY A 616 -35.93 -17.46 27.63
CA GLY A 616 -35.76 -17.77 29.03
C GLY A 616 -34.32 -18.13 29.39
N ALA A 617 -34.16 -19.08 30.32
CA ALA A 617 -32.85 -19.49 30.79
C ALA A 617 -32.05 -20.25 29.71
N LYS A 618 -30.73 -20.03 29.70
CA LYS A 618 -29.80 -20.86 28.93
C LYS A 618 -29.86 -22.30 29.43
N ALA A 619 -30.13 -23.24 28.53
CA ALA A 619 -30.19 -24.66 28.83
C ALA A 619 -28.78 -25.27 28.91
N TRP A 620 -27.95 -25.08 27.88
CA TRP A 620 -26.57 -25.60 27.85
C TRP A 620 -25.72 -24.93 26.75
N VAL A 621 -24.46 -25.37 26.65
CA VAL A 621 -23.54 -25.02 25.56
C VAL A 621 -22.95 -26.31 24.97
N VAL A 622 -23.02 -26.48 23.64
CA VAL A 622 -22.44 -27.63 22.92
C VAL A 622 -21.39 -27.17 21.91
N ASP A 623 -20.25 -27.86 21.88
CA ASP A 623 -19.25 -27.68 20.82
C ASP A 623 -19.46 -28.72 19.70
N ILE A 624 -19.84 -28.29 18.50
CA ILE A 624 -20.03 -29.16 17.32
C ILE A 624 -18.91 -28.91 16.29
N PRO A 625 -18.14 -29.92 15.85
CA PRO A 625 -17.12 -29.74 14.82
C PRO A 625 -17.69 -29.17 13.51
N ASP A 626 -17.04 -28.15 12.95
CA ASP A 626 -17.50 -27.49 11.71
C ASP A 626 -17.10 -28.23 10.41
N GLY A 627 -16.46 -29.40 10.54
CA GLY A 627 -15.93 -30.19 9.44
C GLY A 627 -14.69 -29.61 8.75
N ARG A 628 -14.21 -28.44 9.19
CA ARG A 628 -13.08 -27.69 8.61
C ARG A 628 -11.97 -27.36 9.62
N GLY A 629 -12.00 -28.01 10.78
CA GLY A 629 -10.99 -27.88 11.84
C GLY A 629 -11.35 -26.90 12.98
N GLY A 630 -12.52 -26.25 12.90
CA GLY A 630 -13.12 -25.44 13.96
C GLY A 630 -14.28 -26.14 14.68
N VAL A 631 -14.91 -25.43 15.60
CA VAL A 631 -16.10 -25.86 16.35
C VAL A 631 -17.15 -24.76 16.35
N PHE A 632 -18.43 -25.12 16.23
CA PHE A 632 -19.57 -24.30 16.59
C PHE A 632 -19.79 -24.41 18.08
N GLU A 633 -19.69 -23.30 18.81
CA GLU A 633 -20.09 -23.21 20.21
C GLU A 633 -21.55 -22.74 20.25
N ILE A 634 -22.48 -23.67 20.42
CA ILE A 634 -23.93 -23.42 20.36
C ILE A 634 -24.46 -23.21 21.77
N HIS A 635 -25.03 -22.04 22.05
CA HIS A 635 -25.71 -21.72 23.31
C HIS A 635 -27.22 -21.94 23.12
N ASP A 636 -27.74 -23.05 23.63
CA ASP A 636 -29.15 -23.38 23.54
C ASP A 636 -29.94 -22.78 24.72
N TYR A 637 -31.05 -22.10 24.42
CA TYR A 637 -31.93 -21.46 25.39
C TYR A 637 -33.30 -22.13 25.43
N VAL A 638 -33.94 -22.13 26.60
CA VAL A 638 -35.39 -22.39 26.68
C VAL A 638 -36.12 -21.14 26.24
N ALA A 639 -37.05 -21.23 25.31
CA ALA A 639 -37.85 -20.10 24.87
C ALA A 639 -39.34 -20.47 24.77
N VAL A 640 -40.19 -19.46 24.87
CA VAL A 640 -41.65 -19.60 24.77
C VAL A 640 -42.13 -18.83 23.54
N ALA A 641 -42.90 -19.49 22.68
CA ALA A 641 -43.55 -18.82 21.56
C ALA A 641 -44.66 -17.89 22.08
N VAL A 642 -44.56 -16.60 21.74
CA VAL A 642 -45.53 -15.56 22.15
C VAL A 642 -46.34 -15.03 20.98
N GLY A 643 -45.94 -15.35 19.75
CA GLY A 643 -46.62 -14.94 18.51
C GLY A 643 -46.11 -15.70 17.28
N GLY A 644 -46.81 -15.53 16.16
CA GLY A 644 -46.43 -16.11 14.86
C GLY A 644 -47.12 -17.44 14.53
N THR A 645 -46.75 -18.00 13.38
CA THR A 645 -47.23 -19.32 12.91
C THR A 645 -46.06 -20.06 12.29
N VAL A 646 -45.80 -21.28 12.75
CA VAL A 646 -44.64 -22.06 12.31
C VAL A 646 -44.67 -22.25 10.80
N ARG A 647 -43.59 -21.82 10.16
CA ARG A 647 -43.31 -22.02 8.74
C ARG A 647 -41.82 -22.03 8.54
N ALA A 648 -41.32 -23.02 7.79
CA ALA A 648 -39.92 -23.06 7.39
C ALA A 648 -39.55 -21.87 6.49
N ALA A 649 -38.41 -21.25 6.81
CA ALA A 649 -37.82 -20.14 6.06
C ALA A 649 -36.28 -20.16 6.19
N ASP A 650 -35.61 -19.27 5.46
CA ASP A 650 -34.15 -19.19 5.27
C ASP A 650 -33.48 -20.56 4.99
N ASP A 651 -32.78 -21.14 5.98
CA ASP A 651 -32.05 -22.39 5.84
C ASP A 651 -32.72 -23.59 6.53
N ALA A 652 -34.00 -23.45 6.91
CA ALA A 652 -34.89 -24.56 7.20
C ALA A 652 -35.61 -25.05 5.93
N ALA A 653 -35.46 -26.34 5.62
CA ALA A 653 -36.20 -27.02 4.55
C ALA A 653 -37.65 -27.33 4.95
N ASP A 654 -37.89 -27.57 6.24
CA ASP A 654 -39.19 -27.86 6.83
C ASP A 654 -39.18 -27.48 8.33
N ALA A 655 -40.35 -27.25 8.93
CA ALA A 655 -40.50 -26.84 10.33
C ALA A 655 -41.83 -27.35 10.89
N GLY A 656 -41.82 -27.89 12.11
CA GLY A 656 -43.03 -28.47 12.71
C GLY A 656 -42.94 -28.77 14.20
N TRP A 657 -44.10 -29.11 14.77
CA TRP A 657 -44.25 -29.52 16.16
C TRP A 657 -44.30 -31.05 16.27
N PHE A 658 -43.48 -31.61 17.15
CA PHE A 658 -43.33 -33.05 17.28
C PHE A 658 -43.42 -33.50 18.73
N THR A 659 -44.20 -34.54 18.99
CA THR A 659 -44.15 -35.29 20.26
C THR A 659 -42.81 -36.03 20.37
N VAL A 660 -42.42 -36.42 21.59
CA VAL A 660 -41.20 -37.20 21.83
C VAL A 660 -41.15 -38.49 21.00
N ASP A 661 -42.28 -39.19 20.88
CA ASP A 661 -42.36 -40.44 20.10
C ASP A 661 -42.21 -40.19 18.60
N GLU A 662 -42.73 -39.07 18.08
CA GLU A 662 -42.51 -38.65 16.70
C GLU A 662 -41.05 -38.25 16.46
N MET A 663 -40.43 -37.52 17.39
CA MET A 663 -39.02 -37.15 17.32
C MET A 663 -38.10 -38.37 17.22
N ARG A 664 -38.40 -39.43 17.98
CA ARG A 664 -37.65 -40.70 17.93
C ARG A 664 -37.71 -41.41 16.57
N ALA A 665 -38.70 -41.08 15.74
CA ALA A 665 -38.84 -41.61 14.38
C ALA A 665 -38.20 -40.71 13.31
N LEU A 666 -37.75 -39.50 13.65
CA LEU A 666 -37.12 -38.56 12.73
C LEU A 666 -35.60 -38.75 12.65
N PRO A 667 -34.96 -38.40 11.52
CA PRO A 667 -33.51 -38.33 11.42
C PRO A 667 -32.99 -37.09 12.15
N LEU A 668 -32.84 -37.16 13.48
CA LEU A 668 -32.35 -36.05 14.30
C LEU A 668 -30.84 -35.79 14.10
N THR A 669 -30.41 -34.56 14.37
CA THR A 669 -28.98 -34.23 14.52
C THR A 669 -28.34 -35.06 15.61
N GLU A 670 -27.06 -35.40 15.41
CA GLU A 670 -26.31 -36.24 16.34
C GLU A 670 -26.31 -35.64 17.75
N GLY A 671 -26.65 -36.46 18.75
CA GLY A 671 -26.69 -36.07 20.16
C GLY A 671 -27.94 -35.30 20.61
N LEU A 672 -28.83 -34.82 19.73
CA LEU A 672 -29.96 -33.96 20.15
C LEU A 672 -30.85 -34.60 21.23
N LEU A 673 -31.27 -35.85 21.03
CA LEU A 673 -32.11 -36.56 21.99
C LEU A 673 -31.39 -36.78 23.33
N GLU A 674 -30.09 -37.04 23.30
CA GLU A 674 -29.25 -37.21 24.49
C GLU A 674 -29.15 -35.92 25.30
N HIS A 675 -28.96 -34.77 24.64
CA HIS A 675 -28.95 -33.45 25.29
C HIS A 675 -30.31 -33.11 25.89
N LEU A 676 -31.41 -33.38 25.18
CA LEU A 676 -32.76 -33.16 25.68
C LEU A 676 -33.08 -34.05 26.90
N THR A 677 -32.66 -35.32 26.89
CA THR A 677 -32.82 -36.20 28.05
C THR A 677 -31.94 -35.75 29.23
N ALA A 678 -30.68 -35.39 28.99
CA ALA A 678 -29.78 -34.90 30.03
C ALA A 678 -30.26 -33.57 30.65
N GLY A 679 -30.88 -32.69 29.86
CA GLY A 679 -31.50 -31.45 30.32
C GLY A 679 -32.85 -31.65 31.04
N GLY A 680 -33.33 -32.88 31.20
CA GLY A 680 -34.62 -33.18 31.84
C GLY A 680 -35.83 -32.80 30.99
N PHE A 681 -35.63 -32.57 29.69
CA PHE A 681 -36.71 -32.24 28.76
C PHE A 681 -37.42 -33.52 28.27
N VAL A 682 -36.72 -34.65 28.15
CA VAL A 682 -37.31 -35.91 27.67
C VAL A 682 -37.03 -37.02 28.68
N GLU A 683 -38.05 -37.83 28.98
CA GLU A 683 -37.94 -39.04 29.83
C GLU A 683 -37.34 -40.25 29.10
#